data_AF-A0A1H2AXI1-F1
#
_entry.id   AF-A0A1H2AXI1-F1
#
_cell.length_a   1.000
_cell.length_b   1.000
_cell.length_c   1.000
_cell.angle_alpha   90.00
_cell.angle_beta   90.00
_cell.angle_gamma   90.00
#
_symmetry.space_group_name_H-M   'P 1'
#
loop_
_entity.id
_entity.type
_entity.pdbx_description
1 polymer ?
#
loop_
_entity_poly.entity_id
_entity_poly.type
_entity_poly.pdbx_seq_one_letter_code
_entity_poly.pdbx_strand_id
1 'polypeptide(L)'
;MAKPPTWEWTVDEGVHIRGVAPDNVPVLIPSGSSRIPSGSGMFGPNQNILMTAQAIQSNIQVLEYEYKIRTNQLPQTIEQELTTLQQEGANHYLPPTQAVIRELEVRDRLIARKTAELQQKTVLANQFFGSDPANKTLLQFYQRASLIEPLVKPYGVAMHAWTESYRAAHEIRLLSQAIDILSVQKTNYYTWLAASQANDRELARQTAERTRIAAEQHRQQALAEKARREREEARVHEQQRLVALAEKHRQEAEHARLAAEKARIEAEARERERARIEALKVTLAEAEAQEKERLAALENALTQAQAAAEAAEQDRLQAERQQRGEEPHPSEFQRVYPASGAVASSSPAFSFASTAIVLAPSTSSAILAALRAALPTLAAAGAGLITPALIGFAALLAPSRLGNGERFSVSVPLAELSAQSPQTLRELADRRGMLNLPVGLGVRPLGEVAEVFVATTDDFHIRSDVPVLQATYDLLNDVYETALPDSPTDFLTWTPAISPGKTSTESPAVNIEPPDYSGATIVAVAGRLDLNPILVEGWDRFIIVFPADSGIAPLYVVISSPYAGATTKGKHSGRDFNPDQVGGEILSLQWASANISTKGTDIVKLHISKFTQSDANDVMLSRLERIARGELEATDTDKRFYTHELREFERFKALGFSDTQSPDAGSPIWNNVHTATLEDFQLKDDHTLLYTSEALTAAAQQVDREYQKLLGEMWQ
;
A
#
# COMPACT_ATOMS: atom_id res chain seq x y z
N MET A 1 28.75 87.45 -81.85
CA MET A 1 28.30 86.17 -81.27
C MET A 1 26.92 86.38 -80.67
N ALA A 2 25.89 85.70 -81.20
CA ALA A 2 24.48 85.92 -80.87
C ALA A 2 24.03 84.99 -79.72
N LYS A 3 23.15 85.49 -78.84
CA LYS A 3 22.45 84.72 -77.78
C LYS A 3 21.27 83.93 -78.36
N PRO A 4 20.97 82.71 -77.88
CA PRO A 4 19.83 81.92 -78.34
C PRO A 4 18.50 82.40 -77.71
N PRO A 5 17.33 82.04 -78.30
CA PRO A 5 16.04 82.65 -77.99
C PRO A 5 15.31 81.99 -76.81
N THR A 6 14.42 82.78 -76.19
CA THR A 6 13.48 82.38 -75.14
C THR A 6 12.17 81.89 -75.76
N TRP A 7 11.68 80.71 -75.36
CA TRP A 7 10.34 80.23 -75.68
C TRP A 7 9.39 80.52 -74.51
N GLU A 8 8.31 81.23 -74.82
CA GLU A 8 7.22 81.59 -73.91
C GLU A 8 6.07 80.59 -74.15
N TRP A 9 5.59 79.92 -73.09
CA TRP A 9 4.41 79.07 -73.16
C TRP A 9 3.24 79.78 -72.47
N THR A 10 2.24 80.21 -73.24
CA THR A 10 0.91 80.56 -72.75
C THR A 10 0.02 79.30 -72.81
N VAL A 11 -0.67 78.99 -71.70
CA VAL A 11 -1.67 77.91 -71.62
C VAL A 11 -3.02 78.56 -71.37
N ASP A 12 -3.89 78.55 -72.39
CA ASP A 12 -5.18 79.26 -72.41
C ASP A 12 -6.41 78.37 -72.08
N GLU A 13 -6.25 77.09 -71.72
CA GLU A 13 -7.40 76.25 -71.34
C GLU A 13 -7.10 75.37 -70.13
N GLY A 14 -7.96 75.48 -69.11
CA GLY A 14 -7.85 74.73 -67.85
C GLY A 14 -8.11 73.24 -68.04
N VAL A 15 -7.04 72.44 -68.08
CA VAL A 15 -7.10 70.98 -68.15
C VAL A 15 -7.80 70.42 -66.91
N HIS A 16 -9.01 69.87 -67.09
CA HIS A 16 -9.72 69.15 -66.03
C HIS A 16 -9.25 67.69 -66.01
N ILE A 17 -8.37 67.36 -65.06
CA ILE A 17 -7.91 65.99 -64.85
C ILE A 17 -8.85 65.30 -63.87
N ARG A 18 -9.56 64.25 -64.30
CA ARG A 18 -10.28 63.32 -63.42
C ARG A 18 -9.39 62.11 -63.16
N GLY A 19 -8.98 61.91 -61.91
CA GLY A 19 -8.25 60.72 -61.45
C GLY A 19 -9.10 59.89 -60.49
N VAL A 20 -8.96 58.57 -60.54
CA VAL A 20 -9.55 57.66 -59.55
C VAL A 20 -8.70 57.75 -58.29
N ALA A 21 -9.33 58.08 -57.15
CA ALA A 21 -8.63 58.13 -55.87
C ALA A 21 -8.18 56.72 -55.45
N PRO A 22 -7.00 56.55 -54.82
CA PRO A 22 -6.60 55.27 -54.24
C PRO A 22 -7.62 54.76 -53.23
N ASP A 23 -7.82 53.45 -53.18
CA ASP A 23 -8.75 52.81 -52.24
C ASP A 23 -8.48 53.28 -50.80
N ASN A 24 -9.55 53.65 -50.08
CA ASN A 24 -9.56 54.15 -48.70
C ASN A 24 -8.90 55.51 -48.44
N VAL A 25 -8.59 56.32 -49.46
CA VAL A 25 -8.13 57.71 -49.28
C VAL A 25 -9.30 58.70 -49.44
N PRO A 26 -9.72 59.44 -48.40
CA PRO A 26 -10.79 60.43 -48.54
C PRO A 26 -10.35 61.61 -49.40
N VAL A 27 -11.09 61.88 -50.47
CA VAL A 27 -10.97 63.12 -51.26
C VAL A 27 -11.85 64.18 -50.60
N LEU A 28 -11.24 65.17 -49.94
CA LEU A 28 -11.97 66.32 -49.41
C LEU A 28 -12.40 67.21 -50.59
N ILE A 29 -13.71 67.42 -50.76
CA ILE A 29 -14.23 68.49 -51.62
C ILE A 29 -13.84 69.81 -50.95
N PRO A 30 -13.17 70.76 -51.63
CA PRO A 30 -12.85 72.05 -51.04
C PRO A 30 -14.15 72.72 -50.59
N SER A 31 -14.28 73.03 -49.30
CA SER A 31 -15.26 74.01 -48.84
C SER A 31 -15.05 75.30 -49.64
N GLY A 32 -16.14 75.99 -50.00
CA GLY A 32 -16.19 77.14 -50.91
C GLY A 32 -15.45 78.41 -50.45
N SER A 33 -14.22 78.26 -49.99
CA SER A 33 -13.24 79.31 -49.72
C SER A 33 -12.57 79.68 -51.04
N SER A 34 -12.78 80.92 -51.46
CA SER A 34 -12.13 81.60 -52.57
C SER A 34 -10.64 81.91 -52.34
N ARG A 35 -9.99 81.28 -51.35
CA ARG A 35 -8.53 81.30 -51.18
C ARG A 35 -7.91 80.02 -51.75
N ILE A 36 -7.39 80.15 -52.96
CA ILE A 36 -6.43 79.20 -53.54
C ILE A 36 -5.21 79.16 -52.57
N PRO A 37 -4.83 78.01 -52.00
CA PRO A 37 -3.60 77.91 -51.24
C PRO A 37 -2.43 78.19 -52.19
N SER A 38 -1.57 79.14 -51.83
CA SER A 38 -0.31 79.41 -52.52
C SER A 38 0.64 78.21 -52.31
N GLY A 39 0.49 77.20 -53.16
CA GLY A 39 1.33 76.01 -53.17
C GLY A 39 1.13 75.29 -54.51
N SER A 40 2.22 75.10 -55.23
CA SER A 40 2.33 74.39 -56.51
C SER A 40 1.40 73.18 -56.61
N GLY A 41 0.76 73.00 -57.77
CA GLY A 41 -0.20 71.93 -58.09
C GLY A 41 0.32 70.51 -57.89
N MET A 42 0.40 70.08 -56.64
CA MET A 42 0.73 68.72 -56.24
C MET A 42 -0.59 67.98 -55.98
N PHE A 43 -1.05 67.21 -56.96
CA PHE A 43 -2.13 66.23 -56.75
C PHE A 43 -1.57 65.09 -55.88
N GLY A 44 -1.83 65.16 -54.58
CA GLY A 44 -1.45 64.15 -53.60
C GLY A 44 -2.28 64.29 -52.32
N PRO A 45 -2.45 63.22 -51.53
CA PRO A 45 -3.17 63.30 -50.27
C PRO A 45 -2.51 64.32 -49.35
N ASN A 46 -3.32 65.18 -48.72
CA ASN A 46 -2.87 66.19 -47.75
C ASN A 46 -1.90 65.54 -46.74
N GLN A 47 -0.73 66.14 -46.48
CA GLN A 47 0.27 65.57 -45.54
C GLN A 47 -0.31 65.24 -44.17
N ASN A 48 -1.29 66.02 -43.69
CA ASN A 48 -2.01 65.71 -42.44
C ASN A 48 -2.79 64.39 -42.50
N ILE A 49 -3.32 64.02 -43.68
CA ILE A 49 -4.06 62.76 -43.86
C ILE A 49 -3.11 61.57 -43.76
N LEU A 50 -1.93 61.66 -44.38
CA LEU A 50 -0.89 60.61 -44.32
C LEU A 50 -0.35 60.43 -42.90
N MET A 51 -0.03 61.54 -42.21
CA MET A 51 0.45 61.49 -40.82
C MET A 51 -0.60 60.92 -39.87
N THR A 52 -1.87 61.26 -40.04
CA THR A 52 -2.96 60.75 -39.20
C THR A 52 -3.21 59.26 -39.48
N ALA A 53 -3.13 58.81 -40.73
CA ALA A 53 -3.24 57.39 -41.08
C ALA A 53 -2.09 56.57 -40.46
N GLN A 54 -0.86 57.10 -40.48
CA GLN A 54 0.29 56.47 -39.81
C GLN A 54 0.10 56.42 -38.29
N ALA A 55 -0.42 57.50 -37.67
CA ALA A 55 -0.70 57.53 -36.24
C ALA A 55 -1.76 56.49 -35.84
N ILE A 56 -2.82 56.31 -36.64
CA ILE A 56 -3.81 55.25 -36.44
C ILE A 56 -3.17 53.87 -36.47
N GLN A 57 -2.36 53.58 -37.50
CA GLN A 57 -1.71 52.28 -37.62
C GLN A 57 -0.76 52.01 -36.44
N SER A 58 0.00 53.03 -36.01
CA SER A 58 0.90 52.91 -34.87
C SER A 58 0.12 52.66 -33.57
N ASN A 59 -0.98 53.37 -33.33
CA ASN A 59 -1.82 53.16 -32.15
C ASN A 59 -2.47 51.77 -32.15
N ILE A 60 -2.94 51.27 -33.30
CA ILE A 60 -3.46 49.89 -33.41
C ILE A 60 -2.37 48.90 -32.96
N GLN A 61 -1.16 49.01 -33.49
CA GLN A 61 -0.07 48.09 -33.13
C GLN A 61 0.25 48.08 -31.64
N VAL A 62 0.30 49.27 -31.02
CA VAL A 62 0.55 49.39 -29.57
C VAL A 62 -0.60 48.74 -28.77
N LEU A 63 -1.85 49.04 -29.12
CA LEU A 63 -3.02 48.52 -28.40
C LEU A 63 -3.17 47.00 -28.57
N GLU A 64 -2.89 46.45 -29.75
CA GLU A 64 -2.87 45.00 -30.00
C GLU A 64 -1.77 44.30 -29.20
N TYR A 65 -0.59 44.91 -29.10
CA TYR A 65 0.50 44.38 -28.28
C TYR A 65 0.15 44.38 -26.78
N GLU A 66 -0.40 45.48 -26.27
CA GLU A 66 -0.90 45.57 -24.90
C GLU A 66 -2.00 44.54 -24.61
N TYR A 67 -2.96 44.39 -25.53
CA TYR A 67 -4.01 43.38 -25.45
C TYR A 67 -3.44 41.96 -25.38
N LYS A 68 -2.45 41.63 -26.22
CA LYS A 68 -1.79 40.32 -26.22
C LYS A 68 -1.09 40.02 -24.90
N ILE A 69 -0.39 41.00 -24.32
CA ILE A 69 0.24 40.86 -23.00
C ILE A 69 -0.81 40.55 -21.94
N ARG A 70 -1.88 41.35 -21.88
CA ARG A 70 -2.95 41.17 -20.88
C ARG A 70 -3.71 39.87 -21.06
N THR A 71 -3.90 39.42 -22.30
CA THR A 71 -4.51 38.11 -22.59
C THR A 71 -3.67 36.99 -21.97
N ASN A 72 -2.34 37.04 -22.09
CA ASN A 72 -1.45 36.04 -21.51
C ASN A 72 -1.42 36.09 -19.97
N GLN A 73 -1.64 37.26 -19.38
CA GLN A 73 -1.67 37.46 -17.93
C GLN A 73 -3.05 37.19 -17.30
N LEU A 74 -4.08 37.02 -18.13
CA LEU A 74 -5.48 36.92 -17.70
C LEU A 74 -5.71 35.83 -16.63
N PRO A 75 -5.16 34.60 -16.73
CA PRO A 75 -5.35 33.59 -15.70
C PRO A 75 -4.79 34.02 -14.33
N GLN A 76 -3.63 34.68 -14.32
CA GLN A 76 -2.98 35.13 -13.08
C GLN A 76 -3.77 36.26 -12.43
N THR A 77 -4.29 37.19 -13.24
CA THR A 77 -5.15 38.28 -12.74
C THR A 77 -6.44 37.74 -12.13
N ILE A 78 -7.07 36.73 -12.74
CA ILE A 78 -8.28 36.11 -12.20
C ILE A 78 -8.00 35.47 -10.83
N GLU A 79 -6.91 34.71 -10.69
CA GLU A 79 -6.56 34.07 -9.40
C GLU A 79 -6.27 35.09 -8.29
N GLN A 80 -5.62 36.22 -8.63
CA GLN A 80 -5.38 37.30 -7.67
C GLN A 80 -6.69 37.96 -7.21
N GLU A 81 -7.62 38.21 -8.14
CA GLU A 81 -8.94 38.79 -7.82
C GLU A 81 -9.80 37.83 -6.98
N LEU A 82 -9.75 36.52 -7.27
CA LEU A 82 -10.40 35.48 -6.48
C LEU A 82 -9.82 35.41 -5.06
N THR A 83 -8.50 35.42 -4.92
CA THR A 83 -7.82 35.43 -3.61
C THR A 83 -8.21 36.65 -2.79
N THR A 84 -8.26 37.82 -3.42
CA THR A 84 -8.68 39.07 -2.77
C THR A 84 -10.12 38.95 -2.26
N LEU A 85 -11.03 38.43 -3.07
CA LEU A 85 -12.43 38.20 -2.69
C LEU A 85 -12.60 37.15 -1.58
N GLN A 86 -11.75 36.13 -1.53
CA GLN A 86 -11.75 35.15 -0.44
C GLN A 86 -11.39 35.81 0.90
N GLN A 87 -10.41 36.72 0.91
CA GLN A 87 -9.96 37.44 2.11
C GLN A 87 -11.02 38.40 2.68
N GLU A 88 -12.02 38.79 1.90
CA GLU A 88 -13.17 39.59 2.38
C GLU A 88 -14.14 38.78 3.27
N GLY A 89 -13.98 37.44 3.35
CA GLY A 89 -14.83 36.53 4.14
C GLY A 89 -14.20 36.00 5.43
N ALA A 90 -14.99 35.30 6.25
CA ALA A 90 -14.51 34.69 7.49
C ALA A 90 -13.44 33.61 7.22
N ASN A 91 -12.33 33.69 7.96
CA ASN A 91 -11.13 32.85 7.79
C ASN A 91 -11.12 31.59 8.69
N HIS A 92 -12.28 31.16 9.19
CA HIS A 92 -12.39 29.94 9.98
C HIS A 92 -12.50 28.70 9.10
N TYR A 93 -12.11 27.55 9.65
CA TYR A 93 -12.27 26.27 8.99
C TYR A 93 -13.77 25.98 8.70
N LEU A 94 -14.07 25.63 7.45
CA LEU A 94 -15.41 25.26 7.00
C LEU A 94 -15.44 23.77 6.64
N PRO A 95 -16.54 23.04 6.97
CA PRO A 95 -16.77 21.71 6.45
C PRO A 95 -16.69 21.66 4.91
N PRO A 96 -16.31 20.52 4.31
CA PRO A 96 -16.04 20.41 2.87
C PRO A 96 -17.15 20.99 1.97
N THR A 97 -18.41 20.63 2.22
CA THR A 97 -19.55 21.14 1.45
C THR A 97 -19.72 22.66 1.58
N GLN A 98 -19.50 23.22 2.77
CA GLN A 98 -19.60 24.68 2.99
C GLN A 98 -18.43 25.43 2.36
N ALA A 99 -17.23 24.83 2.34
CA ALA A 99 -16.08 25.40 1.66
C ALA A 99 -16.33 25.51 0.14
N VAL A 100 -16.88 24.47 -0.49
CA VAL A 100 -17.23 24.50 -1.92
C VAL A 100 -18.31 25.54 -2.23
N ILE A 101 -19.32 25.69 -1.36
CA ILE A 101 -20.37 26.73 -1.52
C ILE A 101 -19.77 28.14 -1.46
N ARG A 102 -18.88 28.41 -0.50
CA ARG A 102 -18.20 29.71 -0.40
C ARG A 102 -17.41 30.03 -1.66
N GLU A 103 -16.71 29.04 -2.22
CA GLU A 103 -15.93 29.20 -3.45
C GLU A 103 -16.80 29.46 -4.69
N LEU A 104 -18.02 28.91 -4.74
CA LEU A 104 -19.01 29.25 -5.75
C LEU A 104 -19.49 30.71 -5.61
N GLU A 105 -19.80 31.14 -4.39
CA GLU A 105 -20.25 32.52 -4.11
C GLU A 105 -19.17 33.57 -4.44
N VAL A 106 -17.90 33.26 -4.19
CA VAL A 106 -16.77 34.13 -4.57
C VAL A 106 -16.71 34.30 -6.09
N ARG A 107 -16.83 33.22 -6.84
CA ARG A 107 -16.83 33.24 -8.31
C ARG A 107 -18.03 33.97 -8.88
N ASP A 108 -19.21 33.78 -8.30
CA ASP A 108 -20.42 34.50 -8.69
C ASP A 108 -20.28 36.01 -8.50
N ARG A 109 -19.67 36.44 -7.39
CA ARG A 109 -19.35 37.85 -7.17
C ARG A 109 -18.37 38.38 -8.20
N LEU A 110 -17.33 37.62 -8.54
CA LEU A 110 -16.37 38.07 -9.55
C LEU A 110 -16.99 38.15 -10.95
N ILE A 111 -17.78 37.15 -11.35
CA ILE A 111 -18.52 37.16 -12.62
C ILE A 111 -19.46 38.37 -12.68
N ALA A 112 -20.19 38.67 -11.61
CA ALA A 112 -21.07 39.83 -11.55
C ALA A 112 -20.31 41.15 -11.70
N ARG A 113 -19.16 41.30 -11.00
CA ARG A 113 -18.27 42.48 -11.13
C ARG A 113 -17.76 42.65 -12.57
N LYS A 114 -17.24 41.57 -13.17
CA LYS A 114 -16.74 41.57 -14.55
C LYS A 114 -17.84 41.83 -15.58
N THR A 115 -19.04 41.32 -15.35
CA THR A 115 -20.21 41.56 -16.23
C THR A 115 -20.65 43.04 -16.18
N ALA A 116 -20.63 43.66 -15.00
CA ALA A 116 -20.92 45.09 -14.86
C ALA A 116 -19.83 45.94 -15.56
N GLU A 117 -18.56 45.57 -15.42
CA GLU A 117 -17.46 46.23 -16.12
C GLU A 117 -17.58 46.08 -17.64
N LEU A 118 -17.94 44.89 -18.13
CA LEU A 118 -18.17 44.61 -19.54
C LEU A 118 -19.24 45.54 -20.13
N GLN A 119 -20.35 45.74 -19.40
CA GLN A 119 -21.41 46.66 -19.80
C GLN A 119 -20.92 48.11 -19.88
N GLN A 120 -20.14 48.57 -18.90
CA GLN A 120 -19.54 49.91 -18.91
C GLN A 120 -18.58 50.10 -20.09
N LYS A 121 -17.69 49.13 -20.34
CA LYS A 121 -16.74 49.18 -21.45
C LYS A 121 -17.43 49.10 -22.81
N THR A 122 -18.57 48.41 -22.91
CA THR A 122 -19.39 48.36 -24.14
C THR A 122 -19.89 49.74 -24.54
N VAL A 123 -20.34 50.56 -23.59
CA VAL A 123 -20.76 51.94 -23.86
C VAL A 123 -19.57 52.78 -24.37
N LEU A 124 -18.42 52.66 -23.71
CA LEU A 124 -17.20 53.39 -24.07
C LEU A 124 -16.66 52.98 -25.45
N ALA A 125 -16.63 51.68 -25.75
CA ALA A 125 -16.18 51.18 -27.05
C ALA A 125 -17.07 51.68 -28.20
N ASN A 126 -18.38 51.79 -27.97
CA ASN A 126 -19.31 52.29 -28.98
C ASN A 126 -19.36 53.82 -29.06
N GLN A 127 -18.65 54.57 -28.21
CA GLN A 127 -18.78 56.03 -28.13
C GLN A 127 -18.32 56.74 -29.41
N PHE A 128 -17.26 56.26 -30.08
CA PHE A 128 -16.75 56.89 -31.29
C PHE A 128 -17.62 56.54 -32.52
N PHE A 129 -17.82 55.25 -32.82
CA PHE A 129 -18.51 54.81 -34.04
C PHE A 129 -19.98 54.40 -33.89
N GLY A 130 -20.50 54.29 -32.66
CA GLY A 130 -21.80 53.65 -32.38
C GLY A 130 -21.77 52.12 -32.43
N SER A 131 -20.61 51.51 -32.70
CA SER A 131 -20.40 50.08 -32.82
C SER A 131 -18.91 49.75 -32.65
N ASP A 132 -18.54 48.46 -32.64
CA ASP A 132 -17.14 48.01 -32.51
C ASP A 132 -16.19 48.73 -33.51
N PRO A 133 -15.12 49.39 -33.02
CA PRO A 133 -14.14 50.10 -33.84
C PRO A 133 -13.20 49.18 -34.66
N ALA A 134 -13.06 47.89 -34.33
CA ALA A 134 -12.07 47.01 -34.95
C ALA A 134 -12.33 46.71 -36.44
N ASN A 135 -13.59 46.77 -36.88
CA ASN A 135 -13.97 46.52 -38.27
C ASN A 135 -14.16 47.81 -39.09
N LYS A 136 -13.66 48.96 -38.59
CA LYS A 136 -13.87 50.25 -39.22
C LYS A 136 -12.71 50.65 -40.12
N THR A 137 -13.04 51.23 -41.27
CA THR A 137 -12.03 51.70 -42.24
C THR A 137 -11.52 53.09 -41.89
N LEU A 138 -10.36 53.45 -42.43
CA LEU A 138 -9.80 54.80 -42.34
C LEU A 138 -10.80 55.86 -42.83
N LEU A 139 -11.53 55.56 -43.91
CA LEU A 139 -12.58 56.43 -44.44
C LEU A 139 -13.69 56.68 -43.41
N GLN A 140 -14.18 55.62 -42.75
CA GLN A 140 -15.20 55.72 -41.71
C GLN A 140 -14.69 56.51 -40.50
N PHE A 141 -13.41 56.36 -40.14
CA PHE A 141 -12.78 57.20 -39.11
C PHE A 141 -12.86 58.68 -39.49
N TYR A 142 -12.43 59.07 -40.69
CA TYR A 142 -12.46 60.48 -41.12
C TYR A 142 -13.88 61.06 -41.19
N GLN A 143 -14.84 60.27 -41.67
CA GLN A 143 -16.26 60.67 -41.71
C GLN A 143 -16.76 61.01 -40.30
N ARG A 144 -16.35 60.25 -39.28
CA ARG A 144 -16.73 60.52 -37.89
C ARG A 144 -15.90 61.63 -37.25
N ALA A 145 -14.59 61.63 -37.46
CA ALA A 145 -13.64 62.58 -36.88
C ALA A 145 -13.91 64.02 -37.32
N SER A 146 -14.29 64.22 -38.58
CA SER A 146 -14.64 65.56 -39.12
C SER A 146 -15.89 66.18 -38.48
N LEU A 147 -16.74 65.38 -37.83
CA LEU A 147 -17.88 65.88 -37.02
C LEU A 147 -17.44 66.35 -35.62
N ILE A 148 -16.26 65.93 -35.17
CA ILE A 148 -15.71 66.21 -33.83
C ILE A 148 -14.73 67.39 -33.90
N GLU A 149 -13.84 67.40 -34.90
CA GLU A 149 -12.89 68.50 -35.11
C GLU A 149 -12.82 68.90 -36.60
N PRO A 150 -12.84 70.21 -36.93
CA PRO A 150 -12.83 70.68 -38.32
C PRO A 150 -11.57 70.30 -39.11
N LEU A 151 -10.43 70.18 -38.42
CA LEU A 151 -9.17 69.72 -38.99
C LEU A 151 -8.69 68.52 -38.19
N VAL A 152 -8.76 67.33 -38.80
CA VAL A 152 -8.34 66.08 -38.17
C VAL A 152 -6.82 66.06 -38.02
N LYS A 153 -6.32 65.90 -36.80
CA LYS A 153 -4.88 65.90 -36.48
C LYS A 153 -4.42 64.55 -35.95
N PRO A 154 -3.15 64.15 -36.17
CA PRO A 154 -2.58 62.90 -35.66
C PRO A 154 -2.62 62.75 -34.13
N TYR A 155 -2.73 63.85 -33.40
CA TYR A 155 -2.84 63.90 -31.93
C TYR A 155 -4.01 64.81 -31.50
N GLY A 156 -5.07 64.84 -32.32
CA GLY A 156 -6.27 65.66 -32.11
C GLY A 156 -7.29 65.02 -31.18
N VAL A 157 -8.38 65.74 -30.90
CA VAL A 157 -9.45 65.30 -30.00
C VAL A 157 -10.16 64.06 -30.57
N ALA A 158 -10.38 64.03 -31.88
CA ALA A 158 -10.97 62.88 -32.55
C ALA A 158 -10.08 61.63 -32.47
N MET A 159 -8.76 61.81 -32.57
CA MET A 159 -7.79 60.71 -32.46
C MET A 159 -7.76 60.11 -31.05
N HIS A 160 -7.79 60.95 -30.01
CA HIS A 160 -7.89 60.50 -28.63
C HIS A 160 -9.20 59.74 -28.37
N ALA A 161 -10.34 60.30 -28.78
CA ALA A 161 -11.65 59.66 -28.60
C ALA A 161 -11.74 58.29 -29.32
N TRP A 162 -11.16 58.17 -30.52
CA TRP A 162 -11.06 56.89 -31.22
C TRP A 162 -10.15 55.90 -30.50
N THR A 163 -9.00 56.36 -30.00
CA THR A 163 -8.04 55.51 -29.27
C THR A 163 -8.68 54.96 -27.99
N GLU A 164 -9.45 55.76 -27.25
CA GLU A 164 -10.19 55.30 -26.06
C GLU A 164 -11.26 54.26 -26.41
N SER A 165 -12.02 54.49 -27.49
CA SER A 165 -13.01 53.55 -28.02
C SER A 165 -12.37 52.23 -28.45
N TYR A 166 -11.23 52.27 -29.17
CA TYR A 166 -10.50 51.08 -29.62
C TYR A 166 -9.91 50.29 -28.44
N ARG A 167 -9.32 50.98 -27.45
CA ARG A 167 -8.83 50.36 -26.22
C ARG A 167 -9.97 49.67 -25.45
N ALA A 168 -11.11 50.33 -25.30
CA ALA A 168 -12.28 49.75 -24.64
C ALA A 168 -12.81 48.49 -25.35
N ALA A 169 -12.71 48.42 -26.68
CA ALA A 169 -13.08 47.22 -27.44
C ALA A 169 -12.19 46.00 -27.11
N HIS A 170 -10.89 46.21 -26.87
CA HIS A 170 -10.02 45.14 -26.38
C HIS A 170 -10.34 44.73 -24.93
N GLU A 171 -10.69 45.68 -24.06
CA GLU A 171 -11.13 45.38 -22.69
C GLU A 171 -12.40 44.51 -22.70
N ILE A 172 -13.35 44.77 -23.61
CA ILE A 172 -14.55 43.91 -23.78
C ILE A 172 -14.16 42.46 -24.07
N ARG A 173 -13.18 42.25 -24.96
CA ARG A 173 -12.71 40.90 -25.31
C ARG A 173 -12.03 40.22 -24.13
N LEU A 174 -11.17 40.93 -23.39
CA LEU A 174 -10.54 40.41 -22.17
C LEU A 174 -11.57 40.05 -21.10
N LEU A 175 -12.54 40.93 -20.85
CA LEU A 175 -13.61 40.71 -19.88
C LEU A 175 -14.50 39.53 -20.26
N SER A 176 -14.82 39.38 -21.55
CA SER A 176 -15.59 38.23 -22.05
C SER A 176 -14.83 36.92 -21.83
N GLN A 177 -13.54 36.87 -22.18
CA GLN A 177 -12.69 35.69 -21.92
C GLN A 177 -12.58 35.39 -20.41
N ALA A 178 -12.50 36.41 -19.56
CA ALA A 178 -12.46 36.23 -18.11
C ALA A 178 -13.76 35.60 -17.59
N ILE A 179 -14.91 36.08 -18.07
CA ILE A 179 -16.23 35.55 -17.71
C ILE A 179 -16.36 34.09 -18.18
N ASP A 180 -15.89 33.76 -19.37
CA ASP A 180 -15.91 32.39 -19.90
C ASP A 180 -15.08 31.44 -19.04
N ILE A 181 -13.84 31.84 -18.71
CA ILE A 181 -12.95 31.07 -17.82
C ILE A 181 -13.61 30.84 -16.45
N LEU A 182 -14.15 31.89 -15.84
CA LEU A 182 -14.83 31.81 -14.55
C LEU A 182 -16.10 30.95 -14.60
N SER A 183 -16.83 30.96 -15.72
CA SER A 183 -18.03 30.14 -15.91
C SER A 183 -17.69 28.65 -16.04
N VAL A 184 -16.59 28.32 -16.72
CA VAL A 184 -16.06 26.95 -16.77
C VAL A 184 -15.63 26.49 -15.37
N GLN A 185 -14.87 27.33 -14.65
CA GLN A 185 -14.49 27.01 -13.27
C GLN A 185 -15.72 26.79 -12.38
N LYS A 186 -16.73 27.66 -12.46
CA LYS A 186 -17.99 27.53 -11.69
C LYS A 186 -18.68 26.19 -11.94
N THR A 187 -18.71 25.73 -13.20
CA THR A 187 -19.29 24.44 -13.57
C THR A 187 -18.55 23.27 -12.88
N ASN A 188 -17.22 23.32 -12.83
CA ASN A 188 -16.43 22.30 -12.12
C ASN A 188 -16.73 22.29 -10.61
N TYR A 189 -16.91 23.45 -9.99
CA TYR A 189 -17.28 23.55 -8.58
C TYR A 189 -18.68 23.01 -8.28
N TYR A 190 -19.65 23.11 -9.21
CA TYR A 190 -20.95 22.45 -9.05
C TYR A 190 -20.82 20.92 -9.04
N THR A 191 -19.93 20.35 -9.86
CA THR A 191 -19.62 18.92 -9.82
C THR A 191 -19.01 18.53 -8.48
N TRP A 192 -18.08 19.32 -7.95
CA TRP A 192 -17.51 19.09 -6.61
C TRP A 192 -18.54 19.25 -5.49
N LEU A 193 -19.50 20.17 -5.61
CA LEU A 193 -20.58 20.32 -4.64
C LEU A 193 -21.47 19.08 -4.61
N ALA A 194 -21.83 18.55 -5.78
CA ALA A 194 -22.62 17.32 -5.88
C ALA A 194 -21.87 16.12 -5.27
N ALA A 195 -20.56 16.00 -5.53
CA ALA A 195 -19.71 14.97 -4.95
C ALA A 195 -19.59 15.11 -3.41
N SER A 196 -19.37 16.32 -2.91
CA SER A 196 -19.27 16.59 -1.48
C SER A 196 -20.58 16.29 -0.75
N GLN A 197 -21.72 16.67 -1.33
CA GLN A 197 -23.05 16.34 -0.78
C GLN A 197 -23.34 14.84 -0.81
N ALA A 198 -22.87 14.12 -1.82
CA ALA A 198 -22.99 12.66 -1.87
C ALA A 198 -22.17 12.00 -0.75
N ASN A 199 -20.95 12.49 -0.50
CA ASN A 199 -20.10 12.01 0.58
C ASN A 199 -20.73 12.27 1.97
N ASP A 200 -21.29 13.46 2.21
CA ASP A 200 -21.97 13.78 3.47
C ASP A 200 -23.18 12.86 3.70
N ARG A 201 -23.94 12.53 2.66
CA ARG A 201 -25.06 11.58 2.73
C ARG A 201 -24.59 10.17 3.04
N GLU A 202 -23.48 9.75 2.46
CA GLU A 202 -22.92 8.42 2.71
C GLU A 202 -22.37 8.30 4.13
N LEU A 203 -21.66 9.32 4.62
CA LEU A 203 -21.23 9.38 6.01
C LEU A 203 -22.42 9.35 6.99
N ALA A 204 -23.50 10.06 6.68
CA ALA A 204 -24.73 10.03 7.48
C ALA A 204 -25.36 8.62 7.49
N ARG A 205 -25.38 7.92 6.35
CA ARG A 205 -25.86 6.53 6.26
C ARG A 205 -25.00 5.58 7.07
N GLN A 206 -23.68 5.66 6.95
CA GLN A 206 -22.75 4.84 7.73
C GLN A 206 -22.90 5.08 9.24
N THR A 207 -23.09 6.33 9.66
CA THR A 207 -23.29 6.68 11.07
C THR A 207 -24.63 6.14 11.58
N ALA A 208 -25.70 6.25 10.79
CA ALA A 208 -27.00 5.67 11.12
C ALA A 208 -26.93 4.14 11.21
N GLU A 209 -26.22 3.49 10.30
CA GLU A 209 -26.05 2.04 10.28
C GLU A 209 -25.22 1.55 11.47
N ARG A 210 -24.11 2.22 11.80
CA ARG A 210 -23.32 1.93 13.02
C ARG A 210 -24.18 2.06 14.27
N THR A 211 -25.03 3.09 14.35
CA THR A 211 -25.96 3.28 15.47
C THR A 211 -26.97 2.14 15.55
N ARG A 212 -27.48 1.67 14.40
CA ARG A 212 -28.40 0.53 14.32
C ARG A 212 -27.74 -0.77 14.77
N ILE A 213 -26.53 -1.07 14.28
CA ILE A 213 -25.77 -2.26 14.65
C ILE A 213 -25.45 -2.24 16.15
N ALA A 214 -25.00 -1.11 16.69
CA ALA A 214 -24.72 -0.98 18.12
C ALA A 214 -26.00 -1.21 18.97
N ALA A 215 -27.14 -0.68 18.54
CA ALA A 215 -28.42 -0.90 19.21
C ALA A 215 -28.85 -2.39 19.16
N GLU A 216 -28.61 -3.07 18.04
CA GLU A 216 -28.94 -4.50 17.88
C GLU A 216 -27.99 -5.40 18.68
N GLN A 217 -26.68 -5.10 18.70
CA GLN A 217 -25.72 -5.78 19.56
C GLN A 217 -26.08 -5.64 21.04
N HIS A 218 -26.48 -4.44 21.47
CA HIS A 218 -26.94 -4.22 22.84
C HIS A 218 -28.19 -5.06 23.16
N ARG A 219 -29.13 -5.20 22.23
CA ARG A 219 -30.28 -6.11 22.39
C ARG A 219 -29.85 -7.57 22.50
N GLN A 220 -28.94 -8.04 21.65
CA GLN A 220 -28.46 -9.41 21.68
C GLN A 220 -27.71 -9.73 22.98
N GLN A 221 -26.89 -8.80 23.47
CA GLN A 221 -26.22 -8.95 24.77
C GLN A 221 -27.24 -9.08 25.91
N ALA A 222 -28.28 -8.24 25.92
CA ALA A 222 -29.35 -8.33 26.92
C ALA A 222 -30.09 -9.68 26.87
N LEU A 223 -30.35 -10.22 25.67
CA LEU A 223 -30.94 -11.55 25.49
C LEU A 223 -30.01 -12.68 25.95
N ALA A 224 -28.72 -12.60 25.62
CA ALA A 224 -27.72 -13.59 26.02
C ALA A 224 -27.50 -13.58 27.54
N GLU A 225 -27.47 -12.41 28.17
CA GLU A 225 -27.38 -12.28 29.62
C GLU A 225 -28.60 -12.88 30.31
N LYS A 226 -29.80 -12.63 29.78
CA LYS A 226 -31.03 -13.25 30.29
C LYS A 226 -30.96 -14.78 30.19
N ALA A 227 -30.55 -15.33 29.04
CA ALA A 227 -30.40 -16.78 28.87
C ALA A 227 -29.33 -17.38 29.79
N ARG A 228 -28.24 -16.64 30.06
CA ARG A 228 -27.21 -17.07 31.03
C ARG A 228 -27.76 -17.15 32.45
N ARG A 229 -28.55 -16.16 32.87
CA ARG A 229 -29.20 -16.17 34.19
C ARG A 229 -30.12 -17.37 34.34
N GLU A 230 -30.96 -17.64 33.34
CA GLU A 230 -31.85 -18.81 33.33
C GLU A 230 -31.08 -20.14 33.39
N ARG A 231 -29.95 -20.26 32.68
CA ARG A 231 -29.09 -21.47 32.75
C ARG A 231 -28.43 -21.64 34.11
N GLU A 232 -27.93 -20.57 34.73
CA GLU A 232 -27.31 -20.68 36.05
C GLU A 232 -28.35 -21.05 37.11
N GLU A 233 -29.56 -20.48 37.04
CA GLU A 233 -30.68 -20.88 37.90
C GLU A 233 -31.01 -22.37 37.73
N ALA A 234 -31.09 -22.87 36.48
CA ALA A 234 -31.31 -24.29 36.20
C ALA A 234 -30.17 -25.17 36.74
N ARG A 235 -28.92 -24.73 36.62
CA ARG A 235 -27.74 -25.45 37.10
C ARG A 235 -27.71 -25.53 38.63
N VAL A 236 -28.02 -24.43 39.31
CA VAL A 236 -28.16 -24.39 40.77
C VAL A 236 -29.28 -25.35 41.21
N HIS A 237 -30.41 -25.35 40.52
CA HIS A 237 -31.52 -26.27 40.79
C HIS A 237 -31.12 -27.75 40.64
N GLU A 238 -30.41 -28.10 39.57
CA GLU A 238 -29.96 -29.48 39.34
C GLU A 238 -28.88 -29.89 40.35
N GLN A 239 -27.96 -28.99 40.72
CA GLN A 239 -26.96 -29.24 41.75
C GLN A 239 -27.62 -29.55 43.11
N GLN A 240 -28.64 -28.77 43.50
CA GLN A 240 -29.41 -29.02 44.72
C GLN A 240 -30.08 -30.41 44.70
N ARG A 241 -30.62 -30.81 43.55
CA ARG A 241 -31.22 -32.13 43.36
C ARG A 241 -30.20 -33.26 43.51
N LEU A 242 -29.00 -33.12 42.94
CA LEU A 242 -27.91 -34.10 43.06
C LEU A 242 -27.41 -34.23 44.50
N VAL A 243 -27.27 -33.12 45.23
CA VAL A 243 -26.88 -33.15 46.65
C VAL A 243 -27.93 -33.89 47.48
N ALA A 244 -29.22 -33.62 47.27
CA ALA A 244 -30.31 -34.32 47.95
C ALA A 244 -30.31 -35.84 47.66
N LEU A 245 -30.02 -36.23 46.41
CA LEU A 245 -29.89 -37.64 46.03
C LEU A 245 -28.70 -38.32 46.72
N ALA A 246 -27.55 -37.64 46.78
CA ALA A 246 -26.35 -38.15 47.44
C ALA A 246 -26.54 -38.31 48.95
N GLU A 247 -27.23 -37.37 49.61
CA GLU A 247 -27.58 -37.48 51.03
C GLU A 247 -28.48 -38.69 51.30
N LYS A 248 -29.48 -38.91 50.44
CA LYS A 248 -30.35 -40.09 50.52
C LYS A 248 -29.54 -41.39 50.42
N HIS A 249 -28.63 -41.49 49.45
CA HIS A 249 -27.78 -42.69 49.32
C HIS A 249 -26.85 -42.90 50.53
N ARG A 250 -26.34 -41.83 51.15
CA ARG A 250 -25.55 -41.96 52.38
C ARG A 250 -26.38 -42.53 53.53
N GLN A 251 -27.61 -42.05 53.69
CA GLN A 251 -28.52 -42.58 54.72
C GLN A 251 -28.81 -44.07 54.50
N GLU A 252 -29.07 -44.48 53.25
CA GLU A 252 -29.28 -45.89 52.89
C GLU A 252 -28.04 -46.75 53.19
N ALA A 253 -26.84 -46.26 52.86
CA ALA A 253 -25.57 -46.95 53.13
C ALA A 253 -25.26 -47.08 54.63
N GLU A 254 -25.55 -46.04 55.44
CA GLU A 254 -25.41 -46.10 56.89
C GLU A 254 -26.37 -47.13 57.50
N HIS A 255 -27.63 -47.18 57.05
CA HIS A 255 -28.58 -48.20 57.47
C HIS A 255 -28.10 -49.63 57.12
N ALA A 256 -27.57 -49.82 55.91
CA ALA A 256 -27.00 -51.11 55.49
C ALA A 256 -25.79 -51.53 56.33
N ARG A 257 -24.92 -50.57 56.67
CA ARG A 257 -23.75 -50.81 57.53
C ARG A 257 -24.17 -51.22 58.94
N LEU A 258 -25.15 -50.54 59.53
CA LEU A 258 -25.69 -50.89 60.85
C LEU A 258 -26.33 -52.29 60.85
N ALA A 259 -27.02 -52.66 59.77
CA ALA A 259 -27.58 -54.01 59.61
C ALA A 259 -26.48 -55.08 59.49
N ALA A 260 -25.41 -54.82 58.73
CA ALA A 260 -24.27 -55.72 58.57
C ALA A 260 -23.48 -55.91 59.89
N GLU A 261 -23.28 -54.83 60.64
CA GLU A 261 -22.62 -54.87 61.96
C GLU A 261 -23.40 -55.75 62.95
N LYS A 262 -24.74 -55.60 62.97
CA LYS A 262 -25.61 -56.43 63.80
C LYS A 262 -25.53 -57.91 63.42
N ALA A 263 -25.52 -58.23 62.12
CA ALA A 263 -25.37 -59.59 61.63
C ALA A 263 -23.99 -60.19 62.01
N ARG A 264 -22.92 -59.39 61.99
CA ARG A 264 -21.58 -59.83 62.41
C ARG A 264 -21.54 -60.20 63.88
N ILE A 265 -22.12 -59.38 64.76
CA ILE A 265 -22.18 -59.66 66.21
C ILE A 265 -22.96 -60.95 66.49
N GLU A 266 -24.08 -61.16 65.80
CA GLU A 266 -24.88 -62.38 65.94
C GLU A 266 -24.15 -63.63 65.43
N ALA A 267 -23.36 -63.52 64.35
CA ALA A 267 -22.53 -64.61 63.84
C ALA A 267 -21.37 -64.95 64.81
N GLU A 268 -20.71 -63.93 65.35
CA GLU A 268 -19.60 -64.10 66.30
C GLU A 268 -20.06 -64.75 67.62
N ALA A 269 -21.28 -64.45 68.08
CA ALA A 269 -21.89 -65.12 69.23
C ALA A 269 -22.15 -66.62 68.98
N ARG A 270 -22.55 -67.00 67.75
CA ARG A 270 -22.77 -68.40 67.36
C ARG A 270 -21.46 -69.19 67.25
N GLU A 271 -20.41 -68.54 66.75
CA GLU A 271 -19.05 -69.11 66.67
C GLU A 271 -18.47 -69.35 68.07
N ARG A 272 -18.61 -68.40 69.01
CA ARG A 272 -18.14 -68.57 70.40
C ARG A 272 -18.81 -69.73 71.14
N GLU A 273 -20.10 -69.99 70.88
CA GLU A 273 -20.80 -71.13 71.46
C GLU A 273 -20.32 -72.47 70.87
N ARG A 274 -20.03 -72.51 69.57
CA ARG A 274 -19.44 -73.70 68.92
C ARG A 274 -18.02 -73.98 69.42
N ALA A 275 -17.19 -72.94 69.57
CA ALA A 275 -15.84 -73.06 70.08
C ALA A 275 -15.79 -73.55 71.55
N ARG A 276 -16.78 -73.18 72.36
CA ARG A 276 -16.89 -73.65 73.76
C ARG A 276 -17.20 -75.15 73.88
N ILE A 277 -17.94 -75.71 72.92
CA ILE A 277 -18.27 -77.14 72.85
C ILE A 277 -17.05 -77.95 72.38
N GLU A 278 -16.27 -77.43 71.43
CA GLU A 278 -15.05 -78.13 70.98
C GLU A 278 -13.87 -78.01 71.95
N ALA A 279 -13.73 -76.90 72.67
CA ALA A 279 -12.71 -76.75 73.71
C ALA A 279 -12.82 -77.81 74.83
N LEU A 280 -14.03 -78.32 75.13
CA LEU A 280 -14.24 -79.41 76.09
C LEU A 280 -13.80 -80.79 75.58
N LYS A 281 -13.77 -81.01 74.25
CA LYS A 281 -13.32 -82.26 73.64
C LYS A 281 -11.81 -82.29 73.44
N VAL A 282 -11.21 -81.13 73.17
CA VAL A 282 -9.76 -80.97 72.95
C VAL A 282 -8.96 -81.15 74.25
N THR A 283 -9.46 -80.72 75.40
CA THR A 283 -8.78 -80.95 76.71
C THR A 283 -8.65 -82.44 77.12
N LEU A 284 -9.43 -83.35 76.51
CA LEU A 284 -9.34 -84.79 76.74
C LEU A 284 -8.32 -85.48 75.80
N ALA A 285 -8.07 -84.89 74.62
CA ALA A 285 -7.16 -85.42 73.60
C ALA A 285 -5.73 -84.85 73.71
N GLU A 286 -5.56 -83.66 74.30
CA GLU A 286 -4.25 -83.01 74.54
C GLU A 286 -3.40 -83.70 75.62
N ALA A 287 -3.98 -84.62 76.41
CA ALA A 287 -3.24 -85.46 77.35
C ALA A 287 -2.49 -86.63 76.68
N GLU A 288 -2.85 -87.03 75.45
CA GLU A 288 -2.26 -88.19 74.75
C GLU A 288 -1.27 -87.79 73.63
N ALA A 289 -1.31 -86.55 73.15
CA ALA A 289 -0.49 -86.09 72.01
C ALA A 289 0.82 -85.38 72.39
N GLN A 290 1.01 -84.99 73.66
CA GLN A 290 2.22 -84.28 74.12
C GLN A 290 3.51 -85.12 74.13
N GLU A 291 3.45 -86.43 73.84
CA GLU A 291 4.65 -87.29 73.85
C GLU A 291 5.30 -87.51 72.48
N LYS A 292 4.63 -87.21 71.35
CA LYS A 292 5.11 -87.64 70.02
C LYS A 292 5.67 -86.56 69.09
N GLU A 293 5.44 -85.29 69.37
CA GLU A 293 5.78 -84.19 68.43
C GLU A 293 6.88 -83.25 68.97
N ARG A 294 7.61 -83.69 69.99
CA ARG A 294 8.77 -82.99 70.55
C ARG A 294 10.10 -83.33 69.83
N LEU A 295 10.07 -84.05 68.70
CA LEU A 295 11.30 -84.63 68.12
C LEU A 295 11.56 -84.42 66.61
N ALA A 296 10.73 -83.75 65.83
CA ALA A 296 10.90 -83.80 64.36
C ALA A 296 10.92 -82.48 63.56
N ALA A 297 10.67 -81.30 64.16
CA ALA A 297 10.38 -80.10 63.36
C ALA A 297 11.22 -78.85 63.71
N LEU A 298 12.38 -79.00 64.36
CA LEU A 298 13.25 -77.85 64.71
C LEU A 298 14.42 -77.60 63.74
N GLU A 299 14.64 -78.44 62.71
CA GLU A 299 15.97 -78.46 62.03
C GLU A 299 16.03 -77.87 60.62
N ASN A 300 14.91 -77.53 59.95
CA ASN A 300 14.93 -77.37 58.48
C ASN A 300 14.52 -76.02 57.87
N ALA A 301 14.44 -74.92 58.62
CA ALA A 301 13.91 -73.67 58.02
C ALA A 301 14.57 -72.35 58.48
N LEU A 302 15.89 -72.34 58.71
CA LEU A 302 16.61 -71.10 59.09
C LEU A 302 17.81 -70.71 58.20
N THR A 303 18.01 -71.34 57.03
CA THR A 303 19.31 -71.26 56.33
C THR A 303 19.25 -70.95 54.83
N GLN A 304 18.32 -70.11 54.36
CA GLN A 304 18.36 -69.57 52.99
C GLN A 304 17.85 -68.12 52.95
N ALA A 305 18.64 -67.16 53.44
CA ALA A 305 19.52 -66.33 52.58
C ALA A 305 18.70 -65.36 51.71
N GLN A 306 18.64 -64.04 51.90
CA GLN A 306 19.59 -63.08 52.49
C GLN A 306 21.02 -63.19 51.94
N ALA A 307 21.21 -62.86 50.67
CA ALA A 307 22.49 -62.36 50.13
C ALA A 307 22.35 -61.69 48.74
N ALA A 308 23.03 -60.52 48.59
CA ALA A 308 23.39 -59.76 47.37
C ALA A 308 22.31 -58.79 46.79
N ALA A 309 22.37 -57.45 46.79
CA ALA A 309 23.46 -56.41 46.82
C ALA A 309 24.54 -56.64 45.74
N GLU A 310 25.05 -55.71 44.92
CA GLU A 310 25.08 -54.26 44.74
C GLU A 310 25.97 -54.00 43.46
N ALA A 311 26.13 -52.72 43.03
CA ALA A 311 27.19 -52.13 42.18
C ALA A 311 26.90 -51.93 40.66
N ALA A 312 26.76 -50.70 40.12
CA ALA A 312 27.74 -49.62 39.79
C ALA A 312 28.23 -49.73 38.32
N GLU A 313 28.56 -48.72 37.51
CA GLU A 313 29.00 -47.33 37.72
C GLU A 313 29.00 -46.57 36.37
N GLN A 314 29.06 -45.25 36.44
CA GLN A 314 29.15 -44.26 35.35
C GLN A 314 30.56 -44.14 34.73
N ASP A 315 30.66 -43.24 33.73
CA ASP A 315 31.81 -42.42 33.27
C ASP A 315 32.50 -42.83 31.95
N ARG A 316 33.05 -41.94 31.10
CA ARG A 316 32.91 -40.50 30.76
C ARG A 316 33.83 -40.26 29.54
N LEU A 317 33.31 -39.63 28.48
CA LEU A 317 33.93 -38.63 27.57
C LEU A 317 35.48 -38.40 27.56
N GLN A 318 36.13 -38.52 26.39
CA GLN A 318 36.87 -37.47 25.62
C GLN A 318 38.09 -37.97 24.80
N ALA A 319 38.13 -37.58 23.50
CA ALA A 319 39.25 -36.93 22.76
C ALA A 319 39.28 -37.34 21.25
N GLU A 320 38.98 -36.45 20.29
CA GLU A 320 39.88 -35.49 19.57
C GLU A 320 40.83 -36.19 18.56
N ARG A 321 40.95 -35.93 17.24
CA ARG A 321 41.04 -34.68 16.45
C ARG A 321 41.03 -34.95 14.92
N GLN A 322 40.49 -33.97 14.16
CA GLN A 322 41.03 -33.27 12.95
C GLN A 322 41.37 -34.09 11.68
N GLN A 323 41.21 -33.64 10.42
CA GLN A 323 40.73 -32.42 9.75
C GLN A 323 40.75 -32.70 8.21
N ARG A 324 39.99 -31.90 7.44
CA ARG A 324 40.42 -31.14 6.24
C ARG A 324 39.66 -31.41 4.90
N GLY A 325 39.37 -30.29 4.22
CA GLY A 325 38.97 -30.15 2.81
C GLY A 325 37.45 -29.99 2.62
N GLU A 326 36.89 -29.15 1.75
CA GLU A 326 37.31 -28.03 0.90
C GLU A 326 35.97 -27.41 0.39
N GLU A 327 35.93 -26.12 0.05
CA GLU A 327 34.73 -25.43 -0.47
C GLU A 327 34.19 -26.05 -1.77
N PRO A 328 32.90 -25.82 -2.09
CA PRO A 328 32.64 -25.17 -3.37
C PRO A 328 31.56 -24.07 -3.33
N HIS A 329 31.75 -23.13 -4.26
CA HIS A 329 30.90 -22.01 -4.63
C HIS A 329 29.42 -22.35 -4.88
N PRO A 330 28.48 -21.42 -4.61
CA PRO A 330 27.08 -21.58 -5.00
C PRO A 330 26.86 -21.20 -6.47
N SER A 331 26.27 -22.14 -7.20
CA SER A 331 25.76 -21.98 -8.56
C SER A 331 24.36 -21.36 -8.54
N GLU A 332 24.16 -20.41 -9.45
CA GLU A 332 22.93 -19.97 -10.14
C GLU A 332 21.56 -20.01 -9.42
N PHE A 333 20.90 -18.85 -9.47
CA PHE A 333 19.69 -18.46 -8.75
C PHE A 333 18.46 -19.33 -9.01
N GLN A 334 18.02 -20.02 -7.95
CA GLN A 334 16.68 -20.56 -7.79
C GLN A 334 16.14 -20.05 -6.44
N ARG A 335 14.93 -19.47 -6.42
CA ARG A 335 14.31 -19.02 -5.16
C ARG A 335 13.52 -20.20 -4.60
N VAL A 336 13.98 -20.73 -3.46
CA VAL A 336 13.37 -21.88 -2.79
C VAL A 336 12.74 -21.38 -1.50
N TYR A 337 11.50 -21.73 -1.19
CA TYR A 337 10.84 -21.37 0.08
C TYR A 337 10.74 -22.62 0.97
N PRO A 338 11.75 -22.91 1.81
CA PRO A 338 11.78 -24.15 2.57
C PRO A 338 10.87 -24.10 3.80
N ALA A 339 10.17 -25.20 4.08
CA ALA A 339 9.40 -25.41 5.31
C ALA A 339 9.60 -26.83 5.85
N SER A 340 9.40 -27.03 7.16
CA SER A 340 9.35 -28.39 7.71
C SER A 340 7.98 -29.02 7.46
N GLY A 341 7.94 -30.16 6.76
CA GLY A 341 6.68 -30.84 6.46
C GLY A 341 5.94 -31.30 7.72
N ALA A 342 6.66 -31.78 8.74
CA ALA A 342 6.07 -32.19 10.02
C ALA A 342 5.44 -31.01 10.78
N VAL A 343 6.10 -29.85 10.79
CA VAL A 343 5.58 -28.64 11.45
C VAL A 343 4.39 -28.08 10.67
N ALA A 344 4.54 -27.90 9.35
CA ALA A 344 3.50 -27.33 8.49
C ALA A 344 2.20 -28.16 8.51
N SER A 345 2.30 -29.47 8.77
CA SER A 345 1.14 -30.37 8.88
C SER A 345 0.27 -30.17 10.12
N SER A 346 0.81 -29.55 11.16
CA SER A 346 0.15 -29.42 12.46
C SER A 346 0.07 -27.98 12.95
N SER A 347 0.72 -27.04 12.27
CA SER A 347 0.80 -25.64 12.68
C SER A 347 1.17 -24.73 11.51
N PRO A 348 0.89 -23.41 11.61
CA PRO A 348 1.34 -22.45 10.61
C PRO A 348 2.86 -22.43 10.48
N ALA A 349 3.38 -22.43 9.25
CA ALA A 349 4.81 -22.33 8.96
C ALA A 349 5.10 -21.14 8.03
N PHE A 350 6.20 -20.45 8.31
CA PHE A 350 6.63 -19.25 7.58
C PHE A 350 8.02 -19.48 6.99
N SER A 351 8.27 -18.91 5.82
CA SER A 351 9.58 -18.95 5.18
C SER A 351 9.84 -17.73 4.32
N PHE A 352 11.11 -17.37 4.19
CA PHE A 352 11.61 -16.38 3.25
C PHE A 352 12.36 -17.09 2.11
N ALA A 353 12.69 -16.35 1.06
CA ALA A 353 13.49 -16.92 -0.03
C ALA A 353 14.82 -17.49 0.53
N SER A 354 14.99 -18.79 0.37
CA SER A 354 16.11 -19.62 0.80
C SER A 354 16.25 -19.84 2.32
N THR A 355 15.30 -19.40 3.15
CA THR A 355 15.38 -19.54 4.62
C THR A 355 14.05 -19.97 5.25
N ALA A 356 14.07 -21.07 6.02
CA ALA A 356 12.91 -21.54 6.79
C ALA A 356 12.90 -20.85 8.17
N ILE A 357 11.73 -20.45 8.67
CA ILE A 357 11.61 -19.88 10.02
C ILE A 357 11.11 -20.96 10.98
N VAL A 358 11.84 -21.16 12.08
CA VAL A 358 11.39 -21.99 13.20
C VAL A 358 10.67 -21.10 14.21
N LEU A 359 9.34 -21.17 14.24
CA LEU A 359 8.56 -20.47 15.25
C LEU A 359 8.65 -21.20 16.60
N ALA A 360 8.74 -20.43 17.69
CA ALA A 360 8.57 -20.98 19.03
C ALA A 360 7.19 -21.67 19.15
N PRO A 361 7.08 -22.83 19.83
CA PRO A 361 5.82 -23.55 19.95
C PRO A 361 4.67 -22.68 20.50
N SER A 362 4.97 -21.78 21.44
CA SER A 362 4.01 -20.82 21.99
C SER A 362 3.49 -19.85 20.92
N THR A 363 4.37 -19.25 20.12
CA THR A 363 4.01 -18.32 19.04
C THR A 363 3.17 -19.03 17.97
N SER A 364 3.59 -20.22 17.55
CA SER A 364 2.86 -21.00 16.55
C SER A 364 1.45 -21.37 17.04
N SER A 365 1.33 -21.80 18.31
CA SER A 365 0.03 -22.07 18.93
C SER A 365 -0.87 -20.83 19.05
N ALA A 366 -0.28 -19.66 19.34
CA ALA A 366 -1.02 -18.41 19.46
C ALA A 366 -1.55 -17.92 18.10
N ILE A 367 -0.77 -18.05 17.03
CA ILE A 367 -1.19 -17.73 15.65
C ILE A 367 -2.34 -18.64 15.23
N LEU A 368 -2.21 -19.95 15.46
CA LEU A 368 -3.27 -20.92 15.15
C LEU A 368 -4.54 -20.65 15.95
N ALA A 369 -4.42 -20.30 17.23
CA ALA A 369 -5.57 -19.92 18.06
C ALA A 369 -6.25 -18.65 17.55
N ALA A 370 -5.48 -17.64 17.12
CA ALA A 370 -6.02 -16.42 16.52
C ALA A 370 -6.80 -16.70 15.23
N LEU A 371 -6.27 -17.56 14.35
CA LEU A 371 -6.97 -17.98 13.13
C LEU A 371 -8.29 -18.71 13.45
N ARG A 372 -8.26 -19.67 14.39
CA ARG A 372 -9.45 -20.42 14.81
C ARG A 372 -10.52 -19.53 15.46
N ALA A 373 -10.12 -18.45 16.13
CA ALA A 373 -11.05 -17.46 16.67
C ALA A 373 -11.62 -16.52 15.59
N ALA A 374 -10.82 -16.20 14.57
CA ALA A 374 -11.23 -15.33 13.46
C ALA A 374 -12.28 -16.00 12.56
N LEU A 375 -12.11 -17.28 12.21
CA LEU A 375 -13.00 -18.01 11.29
C LEU A 375 -14.50 -17.94 11.64
N PRO A 376 -14.97 -18.28 12.85
CA PRO A 376 -16.40 -18.20 13.19
C PRO A 376 -16.91 -16.77 13.27
N THR A 377 -16.08 -15.83 13.72
CA THR A 377 -16.39 -14.39 13.78
C THR A 377 -16.62 -13.84 12.38
N LEU A 378 -15.77 -14.24 11.44
CA LEU A 378 -15.84 -13.87 10.04
C LEU A 378 -17.04 -14.51 9.34
N ALA A 379 -17.33 -15.78 9.61
CA ALA A 379 -18.52 -16.46 9.10
C ALA A 379 -19.83 -15.79 9.59
N ALA A 380 -19.88 -15.38 10.85
CA ALA A 380 -21.01 -14.65 11.41
C ALA A 380 -21.19 -13.25 10.78
N ALA A 381 -20.09 -12.56 10.47
CA ALA A 381 -20.11 -11.29 9.75
C ALA A 381 -20.55 -11.45 8.28
N GLY A 382 -20.05 -12.49 7.58
CA GLY A 382 -20.32 -12.73 6.16
C GLY A 382 -21.76 -13.15 5.85
N ALA A 383 -22.47 -13.80 6.77
CA ALA A 383 -23.85 -14.27 6.55
C ALA A 383 -24.90 -13.16 6.35
N GLY A 384 -24.54 -11.89 6.50
CA GLY A 384 -25.45 -10.74 6.37
C GLY A 384 -24.91 -9.51 5.63
N LEU A 385 -23.71 -9.59 5.03
CA LEU A 385 -23.05 -8.46 4.37
C LEU A 385 -22.97 -8.67 2.85
N ILE A 386 -23.07 -7.57 2.08
CA ILE A 386 -22.83 -7.55 0.61
C ILE A 386 -21.33 -7.28 0.32
N THR A 387 -20.52 -7.13 1.38
CA THR A 387 -19.15 -6.60 1.31
C THR A 387 -18.15 -7.52 2.00
N PRO A 388 -16.92 -7.65 1.51
CA PRO A 388 -15.93 -8.53 2.13
C PRO A 388 -15.60 -8.06 3.56
N ALA A 389 -15.43 -9.04 4.44
CA ALA A 389 -14.94 -8.85 5.79
C ALA A 389 -13.56 -9.49 5.92
N LEU A 390 -12.72 -8.96 6.79
CA LEU A 390 -11.35 -9.41 7.00
C LEU A 390 -10.98 -9.33 8.48
N ILE A 391 -10.22 -10.30 8.96
CA ILE A 391 -9.61 -10.32 10.30
C ILE A 391 -8.14 -10.72 10.15
N GLY A 392 -7.24 -9.88 10.66
CA GLY A 392 -5.81 -10.23 10.82
C GLY A 392 -5.61 -11.27 11.92
N PHE A 393 -4.75 -12.25 11.68
CA PHE A 393 -4.44 -13.31 12.67
C PHE A 393 -2.94 -13.45 12.97
N ALA A 394 -2.07 -12.94 12.10
CA ALA A 394 -0.63 -12.86 12.33
C ALA A 394 -0.06 -11.56 11.73
N ALA A 395 1.09 -11.13 12.25
CA ALA A 395 1.82 -9.98 11.75
C ALA A 395 3.31 -10.25 11.71
N LEU A 396 3.94 -9.77 10.64
CA LEU A 396 5.39 -9.67 10.50
C LEU A 396 5.82 -8.24 10.82
N LEU A 397 6.56 -8.05 11.92
CA LEU A 397 6.98 -6.73 12.41
C LEU A 397 8.29 -6.28 11.75
N ALA A 398 8.33 -5.04 11.23
CA ALA A 398 9.50 -4.38 10.65
C ALA A 398 10.13 -5.11 9.43
N PRO A 399 9.41 -5.21 8.28
CA PRO A 399 10.03 -5.64 7.03
C PRO A 399 11.14 -4.66 6.63
N SER A 400 12.24 -5.15 6.06
CA SER A 400 13.44 -4.34 5.80
C SER A 400 13.17 -3.13 4.90
N ARG A 401 13.60 -1.95 5.36
CA ARG A 401 13.44 -0.65 4.65
C ARG A 401 14.44 -0.41 3.52
N LEU A 402 15.38 -1.32 3.31
CA LEU A 402 16.39 -1.24 2.24
C LEU A 402 15.83 -1.55 0.84
N GLY A 403 14.51 -1.68 0.69
CA GLY A 403 13.86 -1.78 -0.62
C GLY A 403 13.79 -3.20 -1.22
N ASN A 404 14.16 -4.23 -0.47
CA ASN A 404 14.18 -5.59 -1.01
C ASN A 404 12.80 -6.19 -1.30
N GLY A 405 11.72 -5.81 -0.58
CA GLY A 405 10.40 -6.44 -0.75
C GLY A 405 10.49 -7.97 -0.81
N GLU A 406 11.25 -8.53 0.14
CA GLU A 406 11.53 -9.96 0.25
C GLU A 406 10.21 -10.73 0.27
N ARG A 407 9.99 -11.56 -0.75
CA ARG A 407 8.81 -12.42 -0.78
C ARG A 407 8.90 -13.39 0.40
N PHE A 408 7.80 -13.56 1.12
CA PHE A 408 7.67 -14.58 2.14
C PHE A 408 6.48 -15.47 1.83
N SER A 409 6.55 -16.71 2.32
CA SER A 409 5.46 -17.66 2.25
C SER A 409 4.91 -17.96 3.64
N VAL A 410 3.60 -18.17 3.70
CA VAL A 410 2.87 -18.62 4.88
C VAL A 410 2.07 -19.84 4.48
N SER A 411 2.23 -20.93 5.23
CA SER A 411 1.45 -22.14 5.04
C SER A 411 0.65 -22.46 6.29
N VAL A 412 -0.60 -22.90 6.11
CA VAL A 412 -1.50 -23.33 7.18
C VAL A 412 -2.09 -24.69 6.79
N PRO A 413 -2.26 -25.64 7.75
CA PRO A 413 -2.96 -26.89 7.46
C PRO A 413 -4.34 -26.63 6.84
N LEU A 414 -4.63 -27.23 5.69
CA LEU A 414 -5.89 -27.01 4.96
C LEU A 414 -7.11 -27.39 5.80
N ALA A 415 -6.95 -28.33 6.73
CA ALA A 415 -7.99 -28.78 7.65
C ALA A 415 -8.59 -27.64 8.52
N GLU A 416 -7.86 -26.53 8.71
CA GLU A 416 -8.38 -25.34 9.39
C GLU A 416 -9.43 -24.58 8.56
N LEU A 417 -9.38 -24.70 7.24
CA LEU A 417 -10.21 -23.95 6.30
C LEU A 417 -11.26 -24.81 5.59
N SER A 418 -11.01 -26.12 5.49
CA SER A 418 -11.81 -27.03 4.68
C SER A 418 -11.80 -28.47 5.20
N ALA A 419 -12.97 -29.11 5.18
CA ALA A 419 -13.15 -30.50 5.58
C ALA A 419 -13.16 -31.48 4.38
N GLN A 420 -12.58 -31.09 3.24
CA GLN A 420 -12.58 -31.91 2.03
C GLN A 420 -11.81 -33.22 2.23
N SER A 421 -12.28 -34.28 1.56
CA SER A 421 -11.65 -35.58 1.69
C SER A 421 -10.27 -35.61 0.99
N PRO A 422 -9.29 -36.37 1.51
CA PRO A 422 -7.99 -36.52 0.85
C PRO A 422 -8.08 -37.07 -0.58
N GLN A 423 -9.09 -37.90 -0.86
CA GLN A 423 -9.34 -38.45 -2.20
C GLN A 423 -9.74 -37.34 -3.18
N THR A 424 -10.70 -36.50 -2.80
CA THR A 424 -11.14 -35.35 -3.59
C THR A 424 -10.01 -34.38 -3.88
N LEU A 425 -9.17 -34.09 -2.88
CA LEU A 425 -8.02 -33.20 -3.03
C LEU A 425 -6.97 -33.77 -3.99
N ARG A 426 -6.70 -35.07 -3.91
CA ARG A 426 -5.76 -35.75 -4.83
C ARG A 426 -6.27 -35.74 -6.26
N GLU A 427 -7.54 -36.08 -6.44
CA GLU A 427 -8.15 -36.02 -7.75
C GLU A 427 -8.14 -34.61 -8.33
N LEU A 428 -8.34 -33.55 -7.52
CA LEU A 428 -8.19 -32.18 -7.97
C LEU A 428 -6.74 -31.85 -8.35
N ALA A 429 -5.77 -32.26 -7.53
CA ALA A 429 -4.35 -32.04 -7.79
C ALA A 429 -3.88 -32.70 -9.11
N ASP A 430 -4.30 -33.94 -9.37
CA ASP A 430 -3.91 -34.72 -10.57
C ASP A 430 -4.35 -34.04 -11.88
N ARG A 431 -5.47 -33.30 -11.86
CA ARG A 431 -5.99 -32.55 -13.02
C ARG A 431 -5.71 -31.04 -12.93
N ARG A 432 -4.89 -30.59 -11.96
CA ARG A 432 -4.64 -29.17 -11.65
C ARG A 432 -5.94 -28.35 -11.55
N GLY A 433 -6.92 -28.93 -10.86
CA GLY A 433 -8.23 -28.33 -10.65
C GLY A 433 -8.21 -27.23 -9.58
N MET A 434 -9.34 -26.56 -9.42
CA MET A 434 -9.55 -25.50 -8.43
C MET A 434 -10.45 -26.03 -7.31
N LEU A 435 -10.21 -25.60 -6.07
CA LEU A 435 -11.11 -25.84 -4.94
C LEU A 435 -11.76 -24.53 -4.51
N ASN A 436 -13.08 -24.50 -4.44
CA ASN A 436 -13.82 -23.35 -3.94
C ASN A 436 -13.82 -23.35 -2.41
N LEU A 437 -13.35 -22.26 -1.82
CA LEU A 437 -13.34 -22.03 -0.38
C LEU A 437 -14.16 -20.79 -0.01
N PRO A 438 -14.91 -20.83 1.11
CA PRO A 438 -15.72 -19.70 1.58
C PRO A 438 -14.87 -18.57 2.21
N VAL A 439 -13.60 -18.86 2.50
CA VAL A 439 -12.64 -17.92 3.05
C VAL A 439 -11.30 -18.09 2.32
N GLY A 440 -10.58 -17.00 2.18
CA GLY A 440 -9.23 -16.98 1.63
C GLY A 440 -8.26 -16.32 2.59
N LEU A 441 -7.00 -16.76 2.55
CA LEU A 441 -5.89 -16.12 3.24
C LEU A 441 -5.17 -15.15 2.31
N GLY A 442 -4.64 -14.07 2.88
CA GLY A 442 -3.87 -13.06 2.17
C GLY A 442 -2.93 -12.27 3.07
N VAL A 443 -2.19 -11.34 2.47
CA VAL A 443 -1.21 -10.48 3.13
C VAL A 443 -1.47 -9.04 2.76
N ARG A 444 -1.49 -8.12 3.73
CA ARG A 444 -1.54 -6.67 3.46
C ARG A 444 -0.49 -5.90 4.26
N PRO A 445 0.07 -4.82 3.70
CA PRO A 445 0.85 -3.87 4.48
C PRO A 445 -0.06 -3.02 5.38
N LEU A 446 0.32 -2.85 6.64
CA LEU A 446 -0.33 -1.98 7.62
C LEU A 446 0.73 -1.18 8.39
N GLY A 447 1.12 -0.02 7.85
CA GLY A 447 2.26 0.74 8.38
C GLY A 447 3.57 -0.03 8.20
N GLU A 448 4.33 -0.19 9.28
CA GLU A 448 5.62 -0.92 9.32
C GLU A 448 5.43 -2.44 9.58
N VAL A 449 4.25 -2.97 9.28
CA VAL A 449 3.87 -4.37 9.55
C VAL A 449 3.25 -5.00 8.30
N ALA A 450 3.63 -6.24 7.98
CA ALA A 450 2.88 -7.05 7.01
C ALA A 450 1.91 -7.96 7.79
N GLU A 451 0.61 -7.69 7.67
CA GLU A 451 -0.44 -8.46 8.35
C GLU A 451 -0.92 -9.61 7.46
N VAL A 452 -0.91 -10.82 8.02
CA VAL A 452 -1.55 -12.00 7.43
C VAL A 452 -2.97 -12.08 7.94
N PHE A 453 -3.91 -12.20 7.01
CA PHE A 453 -5.34 -12.12 7.32
C PHE A 453 -6.13 -13.27 6.73
N VAL A 454 -7.32 -13.49 7.31
CA VAL A 454 -8.38 -14.33 6.73
C VAL A 454 -9.56 -13.43 6.36
N ALA A 455 -10.15 -13.67 5.19
CA ALA A 455 -11.24 -12.86 4.68
C ALA A 455 -12.26 -13.69 3.89
N THR A 456 -13.51 -13.22 3.87
CA THR A 456 -14.59 -13.86 3.12
C THR A 456 -14.30 -13.77 1.63
N THR A 457 -14.52 -14.86 0.89
CA THR A 457 -14.41 -14.85 -0.57
C THR A 457 -15.65 -14.20 -1.17
N ASP A 458 -15.45 -13.28 -2.11
CA ASP A 458 -16.52 -12.51 -2.78
C ASP A 458 -16.35 -12.47 -4.30
N ASP A 459 -15.35 -13.20 -4.83
CA ASP A 459 -14.97 -13.24 -6.25
C ASP A 459 -14.64 -11.89 -6.89
N PHE A 460 -14.49 -10.84 -6.06
CA PHE A 460 -14.15 -9.49 -6.49
C PHE A 460 -12.82 -9.02 -5.87
N HIS A 461 -12.67 -9.15 -4.55
CA HIS A 461 -11.45 -8.82 -3.81
C HIS A 461 -10.62 -10.06 -3.49
N ILE A 462 -11.30 -11.18 -3.20
CA ILE A 462 -10.64 -12.48 -2.98
C ILE A 462 -11.48 -13.54 -3.68
N ARG A 463 -10.91 -14.09 -4.76
CA ARG A 463 -11.54 -15.21 -5.47
C ARG A 463 -11.76 -16.42 -4.57
N SER A 464 -12.88 -17.12 -4.74
CA SER A 464 -13.19 -18.33 -4.02
C SER A 464 -12.42 -19.55 -4.53
N ASP A 465 -11.95 -19.52 -5.78
CA ASP A 465 -11.28 -20.60 -6.47
C ASP A 465 -9.76 -20.63 -6.23
N VAL A 466 -9.30 -21.63 -5.49
CA VAL A 466 -7.87 -21.79 -5.17
C VAL A 466 -7.29 -22.98 -5.95
N PRO A 467 -6.21 -22.79 -6.73
CA PRO A 467 -5.56 -23.88 -7.46
C PRO A 467 -5.04 -24.98 -6.54
N VAL A 468 -5.28 -26.23 -6.91
CA VAL A 468 -4.78 -27.41 -6.21
C VAL A 468 -3.59 -27.99 -6.99
N LEU A 469 -2.42 -27.99 -6.35
CA LEU A 469 -1.17 -28.46 -6.91
C LEU A 469 -0.68 -29.70 -6.16
N GLN A 470 0.06 -30.54 -6.87
CA GLN A 470 0.66 -31.76 -6.32
C GLN A 470 2.13 -31.51 -6.02
N ALA A 471 2.57 -31.92 -4.82
CA ALA A 471 3.99 -31.94 -4.48
C ALA A 471 4.65 -33.22 -5.00
N THR A 472 5.79 -33.07 -5.64
CA THR A 472 6.62 -34.16 -6.15
C THR A 472 7.82 -34.38 -5.25
N TYR A 473 8.19 -35.63 -5.02
CA TYR A 473 9.36 -35.95 -4.20
C TYR A 473 10.63 -35.85 -5.03
N ASP A 474 11.55 -34.99 -4.63
CA ASP A 474 12.90 -34.92 -5.17
C ASP A 474 13.84 -35.83 -4.37
N LEU A 475 14.19 -36.96 -5.00
CA LEU A 475 15.10 -37.97 -4.46
C LEU A 475 16.52 -37.45 -4.20
N LEU A 476 16.98 -36.44 -4.96
CA LEU A 476 18.35 -35.95 -4.87
C LEU A 476 18.53 -35.05 -3.64
N ASN A 477 17.51 -34.25 -3.34
CA ASN A 477 17.55 -33.25 -2.27
C ASN A 477 16.78 -33.66 -1.00
N ASP A 478 16.14 -34.84 -0.99
CA ASP A 478 15.33 -35.36 0.14
C ASP A 478 14.26 -34.35 0.58
N VAL A 479 13.58 -33.74 -0.40
CA VAL A 479 12.51 -32.74 -0.20
C VAL A 479 11.33 -33.02 -1.10
N TYR A 480 10.13 -32.65 -0.64
CA TYR A 480 8.98 -32.47 -1.52
C TYR A 480 9.06 -31.07 -2.13
N GLU A 481 8.84 -30.97 -3.44
CA GLU A 481 8.86 -29.71 -4.16
C GLU A 481 7.58 -29.47 -4.97
N THR A 482 7.26 -28.20 -5.23
CA THR A 482 6.20 -27.80 -6.16
C THR A 482 6.63 -26.55 -6.89
N ALA A 483 6.60 -26.60 -8.22
CA ALA A 483 6.83 -25.44 -9.07
C ALA A 483 5.59 -24.55 -9.12
N LEU A 484 5.79 -23.23 -9.03
CA LEU A 484 4.69 -22.27 -9.14
C LEU A 484 4.21 -22.14 -10.60
N PRO A 485 2.89 -22.01 -10.87
CA PRO A 485 2.34 -22.00 -12.22
C PRO A 485 2.92 -20.92 -13.15
N ASP A 486 3.27 -19.75 -12.61
CA ASP A 486 3.71 -18.57 -13.37
C ASP A 486 5.24 -18.35 -13.33
N SER A 487 5.99 -19.23 -12.67
CA SER A 487 7.45 -19.11 -12.55
C SER A 487 8.12 -20.48 -12.50
N PRO A 488 8.81 -20.91 -13.58
CA PRO A 488 9.52 -22.20 -13.59
C PRO A 488 10.79 -22.19 -12.71
N THR A 489 11.12 -21.07 -12.06
CA THR A 489 12.33 -20.89 -11.23
C THR A 489 12.05 -20.75 -9.74
N ASP A 490 10.78 -20.65 -9.33
CA ASP A 490 10.41 -20.49 -7.93
C ASP A 490 9.75 -21.79 -7.43
N PHE A 491 10.35 -22.38 -6.39
CA PHE A 491 9.95 -23.68 -5.85
C PHE A 491 9.55 -23.52 -4.38
N LEU A 492 8.41 -24.09 -4.02
CA LEU A 492 8.08 -24.35 -2.62
C LEU A 492 8.67 -25.70 -2.25
N THR A 493 9.38 -25.80 -1.12
CA THR A 493 9.97 -27.08 -0.68
C THR A 493 9.60 -27.43 0.76
N TRP A 494 9.41 -28.72 1.02
CA TRP A 494 9.11 -29.25 2.34
C TRP A 494 10.01 -30.43 2.68
N THR A 495 10.61 -30.42 3.86
CA THR A 495 11.30 -31.62 4.35
C THR A 495 10.28 -32.73 4.65
N PRO A 496 10.53 -33.99 4.24
CA PRO A 496 9.62 -35.10 4.48
C PRO A 496 9.33 -35.29 5.98
N ALA A 497 8.07 -35.56 6.32
CA ALA A 497 7.74 -36.06 7.66
C ALA A 497 8.07 -37.56 7.79
N ILE A 498 8.01 -38.28 6.66
CA ILE A 498 8.43 -39.68 6.52
C ILE A 498 9.22 -39.78 5.20
N SER A 499 10.51 -40.10 5.25
CA SER A 499 11.33 -40.27 4.02
C SER A 499 10.96 -41.56 3.28
N PRO A 500 10.56 -41.49 2.00
CA PRO A 500 10.27 -42.67 1.19
C PRO A 500 11.50 -43.59 1.08
N GLY A 501 11.35 -44.88 1.42
CA GLY A 501 12.38 -45.90 1.23
C GLY A 501 13.39 -46.12 2.37
N LYS A 502 13.30 -45.38 3.48
CA LYS A 502 14.11 -45.65 4.69
C LYS A 502 13.28 -46.37 5.76
N THR A 503 13.35 -47.70 5.79
CA THR A 503 12.92 -48.50 6.95
C THR A 503 14.06 -48.54 7.97
N SER A 504 14.34 -47.42 8.65
CA SER A 504 15.28 -47.41 9.76
C SER A 504 14.54 -47.17 11.08
N THR A 505 14.79 -48.03 12.06
CA THR A 505 14.24 -47.99 13.43
C THR A 505 15.04 -47.09 14.38
N GLU A 506 15.95 -46.26 13.88
CA GLU A 506 16.75 -45.36 14.71
C GLU A 506 16.02 -44.03 14.95
N SER A 507 15.83 -43.69 16.23
CA SER A 507 15.30 -42.40 16.68
C SER A 507 16.44 -41.46 17.08
N PRO A 508 16.29 -40.13 16.96
CA PRO A 508 15.48 -39.37 16.02
C PRO A 508 16.30 -38.85 14.82
N ALA A 509 15.60 -38.42 13.77
CA ALA A 509 16.16 -37.72 12.63
C ALA A 509 17.02 -36.53 13.09
N VAL A 510 18.22 -36.41 12.50
CA VAL A 510 19.09 -35.25 12.69
C VAL A 510 18.29 -34.01 12.33
N ASN A 511 17.99 -33.19 13.34
CA ASN A 511 17.47 -31.85 13.16
C ASN A 511 18.59 -31.07 12.47
N ILE A 512 18.50 -30.90 11.15
CA ILE A 512 19.33 -29.94 10.44
C ILE A 512 18.86 -28.59 10.98
N GLU A 513 19.64 -27.98 11.89
CA GLU A 513 19.39 -26.61 12.33
C GLU A 513 19.44 -25.72 11.08
N PRO A 514 18.31 -25.14 10.65
CA PRO A 514 18.33 -24.15 9.59
C PRO A 514 19.12 -22.92 10.09
N PRO A 515 19.70 -22.11 9.19
CA PRO A 515 20.37 -20.88 9.58
C PRO A 515 19.43 -20.02 10.44
N ASP A 516 19.94 -19.49 11.56
CA ASP A 516 19.21 -18.57 12.42
C ASP A 516 18.74 -17.37 11.59
N TYR A 517 17.43 -17.28 11.36
CA TYR A 517 16.81 -16.10 10.77
C TYR A 517 16.80 -14.98 11.82
N SER A 518 17.66 -13.97 11.65
CA SER A 518 17.73 -12.78 12.50
C SER A 518 16.81 -11.63 12.04
N GLY A 519 15.80 -11.91 11.21
CA GLY A 519 14.94 -10.88 10.62
C GLY A 519 13.62 -10.66 11.36
N ALA A 520 12.61 -10.18 10.65
CA ALA A 520 11.35 -9.66 11.18
C ALA A 520 10.63 -10.64 12.14
N THR A 521 10.21 -10.14 13.31
CA THR A 521 9.54 -10.95 14.35
C THR A 521 8.10 -11.22 13.94
N ILE A 522 7.68 -12.49 13.96
CA ILE A 522 6.31 -12.90 13.68
C ILE A 522 5.54 -13.02 15.01
N VAL A 523 4.41 -12.32 15.10
CA VAL A 523 3.54 -12.34 16.28
C VAL A 523 2.10 -12.71 15.90
N ALA A 524 1.40 -13.36 16.83
CA ALA A 524 -0.04 -13.54 16.72
C ALA A 524 -0.74 -12.20 16.90
N VAL A 525 -1.72 -11.90 16.04
CA VAL A 525 -2.54 -10.69 16.17
C VAL A 525 -3.98 -11.13 16.33
N ALA A 526 -4.61 -10.79 17.45
CA ALA A 526 -6.05 -10.90 17.57
C ALA A 526 -6.66 -9.65 16.91
N GLY A 527 -6.78 -9.70 15.58
CA GLY A 527 -7.07 -8.52 14.75
C GLY A 527 -8.48 -7.97 14.90
N ARG A 528 -8.61 -6.67 14.61
CA ARG A 528 -9.86 -5.94 14.45
C ARG A 528 -10.60 -6.47 13.21
N LEU A 529 -11.92 -6.68 13.32
CA LEU A 529 -12.78 -6.94 12.17
C LEU A 529 -12.83 -5.69 11.28
N ASP A 530 -12.27 -5.78 10.08
CA ASP A 530 -12.35 -4.75 9.06
C ASP A 530 -13.43 -5.12 8.04
N LEU A 531 -14.41 -4.23 7.88
CA LEU A 531 -15.47 -4.35 6.89
C LEU A 531 -15.14 -3.44 5.71
N ASN A 532 -15.29 -3.94 4.47
CA ASN A 532 -14.87 -3.24 3.25
C ASN A 532 -13.36 -2.92 3.19
N PRO A 533 -12.46 -3.87 3.44
CA PRO A 533 -11.04 -3.64 3.23
C PRO A 533 -10.80 -3.34 1.74
N ILE A 534 -10.05 -2.26 1.46
CA ILE A 534 -9.47 -2.06 0.12
C ILE A 534 -8.32 -3.05 0.01
N LEU A 535 -8.58 -4.17 -0.66
CA LEU A 535 -7.60 -5.21 -0.93
C LEU A 535 -7.11 -5.05 -2.36
N VAL A 536 -5.85 -4.64 -2.51
CA VAL A 536 -5.13 -4.74 -3.78
C VAL A 536 -4.46 -6.10 -3.74
N GLU A 537 -4.91 -7.04 -4.58
CA GLU A 537 -4.36 -8.39 -4.61
C GLU A 537 -2.87 -8.31 -4.98
N GLY A 538 -2.02 -8.66 -4.01
CA GLY A 538 -0.57 -8.58 -4.07
C GLY A 538 0.06 -9.83 -3.46
N TRP A 539 -0.58 -11.00 -3.64
CA TRP A 539 -0.13 -12.30 -3.16
C TRP A 539 -0.72 -13.43 -4.01
N ASP A 540 0.02 -14.53 -4.10
CA ASP A 540 -0.39 -15.77 -4.75
C ASP A 540 -0.83 -16.80 -3.70
N ARG A 541 -1.69 -17.75 -4.10
CA ARG A 541 -2.22 -18.74 -3.18
C ARG A 541 -2.53 -20.07 -3.84
N PHE A 542 -2.21 -21.14 -3.12
CA PHE A 542 -2.29 -22.51 -3.62
C PHE A 542 -2.69 -23.48 -2.52
N ILE A 543 -3.30 -24.59 -2.91
CA ILE A 543 -3.44 -25.76 -2.07
C ILE A 543 -2.42 -26.79 -2.52
N ILE A 544 -1.55 -27.23 -1.61
CA ILE A 544 -0.50 -28.22 -1.90
C ILE A 544 -0.92 -29.56 -1.32
N VAL A 545 -1.01 -30.57 -2.17
CA VAL A 545 -1.36 -31.95 -1.82
C VAL A 545 -0.13 -32.84 -1.94
N PHE A 546 0.18 -33.55 -0.86
CA PHE A 546 1.33 -34.45 -0.79
C PHE A 546 0.92 -35.91 -1.02
N PRO A 547 1.86 -36.78 -1.44
CA PRO A 547 1.66 -38.23 -1.45
C PRO A 547 1.24 -38.77 -0.08
N ALA A 548 0.42 -39.83 -0.04
CA ALA A 548 -0.16 -40.35 1.21
C ALA A 548 0.89 -40.81 2.23
N ASP A 549 2.02 -41.29 1.72
CA ASP A 549 3.17 -41.81 2.44
C ASP A 549 4.15 -40.74 2.91
N SER A 550 3.96 -39.47 2.50
CA SER A 550 4.82 -38.34 2.90
C SER A 550 4.77 -38.00 4.39
N GLY A 551 3.65 -38.36 5.05
CA GLY A 551 3.32 -37.89 6.40
C GLY A 551 2.96 -36.39 6.48
N ILE A 552 2.85 -35.69 5.35
CA ILE A 552 2.52 -34.26 5.30
C ILE A 552 1.04 -34.06 4.96
N ALA A 553 0.32 -33.32 5.81
CA ALA A 553 -1.08 -32.97 5.55
C ALA A 553 -1.19 -31.92 4.41
N PRO A 554 -2.31 -31.87 3.66
CA PRO A 554 -2.51 -30.82 2.66
C PRO A 554 -2.43 -29.42 3.26
N LEU A 555 -1.78 -28.49 2.56
CA LEU A 555 -1.50 -27.14 3.04
C LEU A 555 -2.19 -26.08 2.18
N TYR A 556 -2.74 -25.05 2.80
CA TYR A 556 -3.06 -23.79 2.13
C TYR A 556 -1.85 -22.87 2.25
N VAL A 557 -1.27 -22.47 1.12
CA VAL A 557 -0.05 -21.65 1.04
C VAL A 557 -0.39 -20.30 0.44
N VAL A 558 0.09 -19.23 1.07
CA VAL A 558 0.10 -17.86 0.56
C VAL A 558 1.53 -17.44 0.34
N ILE A 559 1.84 -16.89 -0.83
CA ILE A 559 3.11 -16.22 -1.13
C ILE A 559 2.82 -14.74 -1.30
N SER A 560 3.54 -13.87 -0.59
CA SER A 560 3.47 -12.44 -0.90
C SER A 560 4.00 -12.20 -2.33
N SER A 561 3.26 -11.47 -3.16
CA SER A 561 3.66 -11.12 -4.53
C SER A 561 4.64 -9.94 -4.47
N PRO A 562 5.66 -9.90 -5.34
CA PRO A 562 6.51 -8.75 -5.48
C PRO A 562 5.81 -7.83 -6.47
N TYR A 563 5.01 -6.91 -5.94
CA TYR A 563 4.57 -5.71 -6.67
C TYR A 563 3.58 -5.98 -7.83
N ALA A 564 2.34 -5.53 -7.65
CA ALA A 564 1.29 -5.64 -8.66
C ALA A 564 1.75 -5.12 -10.04
N GLY A 565 1.57 -5.91 -11.09
CA GLY A 565 1.81 -5.50 -12.48
C GLY A 565 3.21 -5.77 -13.05
N ALA A 566 4.08 -6.52 -12.36
CA ALA A 566 5.35 -7.00 -12.92
C ALA A 566 5.11 -7.98 -14.09
N THR A 567 5.85 -7.82 -15.19
CA THR A 567 5.69 -8.64 -16.42
C THR A 567 6.98 -9.33 -16.84
N THR A 568 8.12 -8.96 -16.28
CA THR A 568 9.46 -9.43 -16.68
C THR A 568 10.33 -9.68 -15.45
N LYS A 569 11.11 -10.77 -15.47
CA LYS A 569 12.17 -11.03 -14.48
C LYS A 569 13.49 -10.43 -14.97
N GLY A 570 14.14 -9.63 -14.12
CA GLY A 570 15.45 -9.04 -14.36
C GLY A 570 16.53 -10.11 -14.51
N LYS A 571 17.41 -9.93 -15.49
CA LYS A 571 18.44 -10.91 -15.84
C LYS A 571 19.55 -10.97 -14.79
N HIS A 572 19.93 -9.82 -14.24
CA HIS A 572 21.06 -9.69 -13.32
C HIS A 572 20.63 -9.65 -11.85
N SER A 573 19.56 -8.89 -11.58
CA SER A 573 18.97 -8.75 -10.24
C SER A 573 18.14 -9.96 -9.84
N GLY A 574 17.55 -10.67 -10.80
CA GLY A 574 16.58 -11.74 -10.56
C GLY A 574 15.22 -11.26 -10.01
N ARG A 575 15.00 -9.95 -9.93
CA ARG A 575 13.77 -9.33 -9.42
C ARG A 575 12.72 -9.22 -10.52
N ASP A 576 11.45 -9.41 -10.16
CA ASP A 576 10.33 -9.20 -11.08
C ASP A 576 9.98 -7.71 -11.11
N PHE A 577 9.76 -7.18 -12.31
CA PHE A 577 9.42 -5.78 -12.54
C PHE A 577 8.65 -5.60 -13.85
N ASN A 578 8.10 -4.40 -14.06
CA ASN A 578 7.47 -4.02 -15.31
C ASN A 578 8.38 -3.07 -16.10
N PRO A 579 8.99 -3.50 -17.23
CA PRO A 579 9.90 -2.69 -18.02
C PRO A 579 9.21 -1.48 -18.70
N ASP A 580 7.89 -1.46 -18.80
CA ASP A 580 7.14 -0.32 -19.35
C ASP A 580 6.96 0.80 -18.32
N GLN A 581 7.28 0.56 -17.04
CA GLN A 581 7.07 1.49 -15.92
C GLN A 581 8.37 1.85 -15.17
N VAL A 582 9.49 1.91 -15.88
CA VAL A 582 10.84 2.11 -15.29
C VAL A 582 11.50 3.44 -15.62
N GLY A 583 10.81 4.33 -16.35
CA GLY A 583 11.36 5.65 -16.69
C GLY A 583 12.48 5.64 -17.74
N GLY A 584 12.32 4.85 -18.80
CA GLY A 584 13.24 4.81 -19.95
C GLY A 584 13.91 3.45 -20.16
N GLU A 585 14.73 3.34 -21.20
CA GLU A 585 15.37 2.07 -21.57
C GLU A 585 16.34 1.55 -20.50
N ILE A 586 16.45 0.23 -20.38
CA ILE A 586 17.49 -0.45 -19.59
C ILE A 586 18.77 -0.51 -20.41
N LEU A 587 19.85 0.00 -19.86
CA LEU A 587 21.14 0.15 -20.52
C LEU A 587 22.16 -0.81 -19.93
N SER A 588 23.34 -0.95 -20.56
CA SER A 588 24.48 -1.64 -19.94
C SER A 588 25.52 -0.60 -19.53
N LEU A 589 25.40 -0.14 -18.29
CA LEU A 589 26.22 0.90 -17.67
C LEU A 589 27.28 0.30 -16.74
N GLN A 590 28.30 1.10 -16.43
CA GLN A 590 29.41 0.74 -15.54
C GLN A 590 29.62 1.83 -14.49
N TRP A 591 29.85 1.45 -13.24
CA TRP A 591 30.08 2.38 -12.13
C TRP A 591 31.56 2.73 -11.92
N ALA A 592 32.49 1.88 -12.40
CA ALA A 592 33.90 1.93 -12.02
C ALA A 592 34.60 3.28 -12.31
N SER A 593 34.21 3.94 -13.42
CA SER A 593 34.74 5.23 -13.86
C SER A 593 34.02 6.44 -13.26
N ALA A 594 33.02 6.24 -12.41
CA ALA A 594 32.27 7.33 -11.82
C ALA A 594 33.14 8.20 -10.90
N ASN A 595 33.00 9.50 -11.06
CA ASN A 595 33.62 10.49 -10.17
C ASN A 595 32.54 11.07 -9.25
N ILE A 596 32.72 10.85 -7.94
CA ILE A 596 31.82 11.34 -6.89
C ILE A 596 32.08 12.83 -6.70
N SER A 597 31.08 13.66 -7.00
CA SER A 597 31.18 15.12 -6.95
C SER A 597 30.14 15.69 -6.01
N THR A 598 30.38 16.89 -5.45
CA THR A 598 29.41 17.58 -4.58
C THR A 598 28.04 17.69 -5.23
N LYS A 599 27.99 18.10 -6.50
CA LYS A 599 26.73 18.23 -7.24
C LYS A 599 25.98 16.91 -7.37
N GLY A 600 26.68 15.80 -7.64
CA GLY A 600 26.03 14.50 -7.69
C GLY A 600 25.58 14.03 -6.31
N THR A 601 26.38 14.27 -5.27
CA THR A 601 26.01 13.94 -3.89
C THR A 601 24.76 14.71 -3.45
N ASP A 602 24.60 15.98 -3.87
CA ASP A 602 23.39 16.76 -3.62
C ASP A 602 22.15 16.14 -4.29
N ILE A 603 22.30 15.57 -5.50
CA ILE A 603 21.21 14.86 -6.19
C ILE A 603 20.88 13.56 -5.46
N VAL A 604 21.89 12.78 -5.03
CA VAL A 604 21.68 11.56 -4.25
C VAL A 604 20.94 11.87 -2.95
N LYS A 605 21.34 12.94 -2.24
CA LYS A 605 20.66 13.42 -1.03
C LYS A 605 19.21 13.81 -1.29
N LEU A 606 18.98 14.54 -2.39
CA LEU A 606 17.63 14.91 -2.81
C LEU A 606 16.77 13.67 -3.14
N HIS A 607 17.34 12.70 -3.84
CA HIS A 607 16.66 11.45 -4.19
C HIS A 607 16.26 10.66 -2.95
N ILE A 608 17.20 10.40 -2.05
CA ILE A 608 16.98 9.63 -0.83
C ILE A 608 15.96 10.31 0.10
N SER A 609 15.93 11.64 0.14
CA SER A 609 14.99 12.40 1.00
C SER A 609 13.51 12.17 0.69
N LYS A 610 13.20 11.55 -0.45
CA LYS A 610 11.85 11.13 -0.85
C LYS A 610 11.33 9.94 -0.04
N PHE A 611 12.23 9.12 0.51
CA PHE A 611 11.88 7.86 1.13
C PHE A 611 11.98 7.95 2.65
N THR A 612 11.42 6.95 3.34
CA THR A 612 11.57 6.82 4.79
C THR A 612 13.05 6.84 5.17
N GLN A 613 13.39 7.59 6.22
CA GLN A 613 14.78 7.73 6.66
C GLN A 613 15.40 6.37 7.01
N SER A 614 16.66 6.21 6.58
CA SER A 614 17.48 5.02 6.76
C SER A 614 18.86 5.43 7.25
N ASP A 615 19.29 4.91 8.39
CA ASP A 615 20.61 5.15 8.96
C ASP A 615 21.72 4.65 8.02
N ALA A 616 21.44 3.60 7.24
CA ALA A 616 22.36 3.09 6.22
C ALA A 616 22.61 4.13 5.13
N ASN A 617 21.53 4.80 4.69
CA ASN A 617 21.61 5.88 3.72
C ASN A 617 22.36 7.09 4.28
N ASP A 618 22.17 7.41 5.56
CA ASP A 618 22.90 8.50 6.22
C ASP A 618 24.41 8.23 6.29
N VAL A 619 24.80 6.98 6.59
CA VAL A 619 26.21 6.56 6.53
C VAL A 619 26.77 6.70 5.12
N MET A 620 26.06 6.19 4.11
CA MET A 620 26.52 6.29 2.72
C MET A 620 26.60 7.74 2.24
N LEU A 621 25.62 8.59 2.56
CA LEU A 621 25.63 10.02 2.24
C LEU A 621 26.82 10.73 2.90
N SER A 622 27.10 10.46 4.18
CA SER A 622 28.26 11.01 4.88
C SER A 622 29.57 10.63 4.19
N ARG A 623 29.68 9.37 3.74
CA ARG A 623 30.85 8.90 2.97
C ARG A 623 30.96 9.63 1.63
N LEU A 624 29.89 9.76 0.86
CA LEU A 624 29.88 10.50 -0.41
C LEU A 624 30.28 11.96 -0.24
N GLU A 625 29.81 12.64 0.82
CA GLU A 625 30.18 14.03 1.14
C GLU A 625 31.67 14.16 1.49
N ARG A 626 32.26 13.17 2.17
CA ARG A 626 33.71 13.14 2.48
C ARG A 626 34.55 12.84 1.23
N ILE A 627 34.10 11.91 0.38
CA ILE A 627 34.76 11.59 -0.89
C ILE A 627 34.76 12.82 -1.81
N ALA A 628 33.61 13.51 -1.94
CA ALA A 628 33.50 14.71 -2.76
C ALA A 628 34.43 15.85 -2.28
N ARG A 629 34.77 15.88 -0.99
CA ARG A 629 35.75 16.81 -0.40
C ARG A 629 37.21 16.35 -0.49
N GLY A 630 37.47 15.14 -0.99
CA GLY A 630 38.80 14.54 -1.03
C GLY A 630 39.30 14.04 0.33
N GLU A 631 38.42 13.91 1.33
CA GLU A 631 38.74 13.45 2.69
C GLU A 631 38.73 11.92 2.83
N LEU A 632 38.20 11.22 1.81
CA LEU A 632 38.08 9.77 1.77
C LEU A 632 38.26 9.30 0.32
N GLU A 633 39.00 8.21 0.11
CA GLU A 633 39.08 7.58 -1.20
C GLU A 633 37.80 6.77 -1.51
N ALA A 634 37.30 6.89 -2.73
CA ALA A 634 36.09 6.21 -3.16
C ALA A 634 36.32 4.70 -3.30
N THR A 635 35.52 3.89 -2.60
CA THR A 635 35.49 2.44 -2.81
C THR A 635 34.53 2.08 -3.95
N ASP A 636 34.58 0.81 -4.39
CA ASP A 636 33.66 0.30 -5.40
C ASP A 636 32.19 0.36 -4.94
N THR A 637 31.93 0.07 -3.66
CA THR A 637 30.61 0.19 -3.05
C THR A 637 30.10 1.63 -3.05
N ASP A 638 30.96 2.60 -2.70
CA ASP A 638 30.59 4.03 -2.74
C ASP A 638 30.20 4.47 -4.17
N LYS A 639 30.95 4.00 -5.17
CA LYS A 639 30.66 4.29 -6.58
C LYS A 639 29.36 3.64 -7.05
N ARG A 640 29.12 2.37 -6.71
CA ARG A 640 27.86 1.67 -7.06
C ARG A 640 26.67 2.38 -6.47
N PHE A 641 26.69 2.66 -5.17
CA PHE A 641 25.65 3.42 -4.48
C PHE A 641 25.41 4.77 -5.18
N TYR A 642 26.46 5.57 -5.35
CA TYR A 642 26.36 6.88 -5.99
C TYR A 642 25.74 6.82 -7.40
N THR A 643 26.21 5.90 -8.25
CA THR A 643 25.68 5.80 -9.62
C THR A 643 24.28 5.22 -9.67
N HIS A 644 23.96 4.29 -8.76
CA HIS A 644 22.66 3.68 -8.62
C HIS A 644 21.61 4.73 -8.22
N GLU A 645 21.84 5.46 -7.14
CA GLU A 645 20.91 6.49 -6.65
C GLU A 645 20.70 7.62 -7.67
N LEU A 646 21.76 8.04 -8.39
CA LEU A 646 21.63 9.02 -9.47
C LEU A 646 20.75 8.52 -10.62
N ARG A 647 20.93 7.24 -10.99
CA ARG A 647 20.20 6.65 -12.10
C ARG A 647 18.74 6.37 -11.74
N GLU A 648 18.46 5.93 -10.51
CA GLU A 648 17.10 5.84 -9.98
C GLU A 648 16.41 7.21 -10.02
N PHE A 649 17.09 8.27 -9.57
CA PHE A 649 16.57 9.63 -9.63
C PHE A 649 16.18 10.04 -11.06
N GLU A 650 17.05 9.81 -12.05
CA GLU A 650 16.75 10.11 -13.46
C GLU A 650 15.51 9.37 -13.97
N ARG A 651 15.35 8.10 -13.60
CA ARG A 651 14.21 7.28 -13.98
C ARG A 651 12.91 7.78 -13.35
N PHE A 652 12.93 8.17 -12.08
CA PHE A 652 11.78 8.83 -11.44
C PHE A 652 11.40 10.13 -12.15
N LYS A 653 12.39 10.95 -12.53
CA LYS A 653 12.15 12.18 -13.31
C LYS A 653 11.52 11.88 -14.67
N ALA A 654 11.97 10.83 -15.36
CA ALA A 654 11.41 10.41 -16.63
C ALA A 654 9.95 9.91 -16.53
N LEU A 655 9.57 9.35 -15.38
CA LEU A 655 8.17 8.99 -15.07
C LEU A 655 7.30 10.18 -14.65
N GLY A 656 7.84 11.40 -14.59
CA GLY A 656 7.10 12.62 -14.25
C GLY A 656 7.05 12.95 -12.77
N PHE A 657 7.80 12.24 -11.92
CA PHE A 657 7.90 12.61 -10.50
C PHE A 657 8.69 13.91 -10.34
N SER A 658 8.18 14.80 -9.50
CA SER A 658 8.90 16.03 -9.11
C SER A 658 10.08 15.71 -8.19
N ASP A 659 10.89 16.71 -7.83
CA ASP A 659 12.09 16.54 -7.00
C ASP A 659 11.77 16.12 -5.56
N THR A 660 10.56 16.37 -5.07
CA THR A 660 10.13 16.04 -3.69
C THR A 660 9.04 14.97 -3.62
N GLN A 661 8.48 14.57 -4.76
CA GLN A 661 7.41 13.58 -4.80
C GLN A 661 7.96 12.15 -4.75
N SER A 662 7.26 11.31 -4.01
CA SER A 662 7.50 9.87 -3.90
C SER A 662 6.29 9.12 -4.47
N PRO A 663 6.47 7.90 -4.99
CA PRO A 663 5.34 7.03 -5.30
C PRO A 663 4.45 6.80 -4.08
N ASP A 664 3.15 6.60 -4.31
CA ASP A 664 2.22 6.22 -3.25
C ASP A 664 2.69 4.94 -2.53
N ALA A 665 2.44 4.85 -1.23
CA ALA A 665 2.77 3.66 -0.45
C ALA A 665 2.06 2.42 -1.04
N GLY A 666 2.84 1.39 -1.41
CA GLY A 666 2.33 0.18 -2.08
C GLY A 666 2.34 0.23 -3.61
N SER A 667 2.78 1.34 -4.22
CA SER A 667 2.96 1.45 -5.67
C SER A 667 4.10 0.54 -6.17
N PRO A 668 3.94 -0.16 -7.30
CA PRO A 668 5.00 -0.98 -7.89
C PRO A 668 6.12 -0.14 -8.53
N ILE A 669 5.89 1.18 -8.70
CA ILE A 669 6.81 2.08 -9.42
C ILE A 669 8.19 2.10 -8.77
N TRP A 670 8.27 2.14 -7.45
CA TRP A 670 9.55 2.12 -6.76
C TRP A 670 10.35 0.86 -7.11
N ASN A 671 9.73 -0.31 -7.03
CA ASN A 671 10.39 -1.56 -7.40
C ASN A 671 10.80 -1.60 -8.87
N ASN A 672 9.95 -1.10 -9.76
CA ASN A 672 10.22 -1.08 -11.19
C ASN A 672 11.46 -0.24 -11.51
N VAL A 673 11.54 0.96 -10.94
CA VAL A 673 12.69 1.86 -11.11
C VAL A 673 13.95 1.29 -10.47
N HIS A 674 13.84 0.76 -9.25
CA HIS A 674 14.96 0.17 -8.52
C HIS A 674 15.54 -1.04 -9.26
N THR A 675 14.68 -1.96 -9.65
CA THR A 675 15.06 -3.17 -10.40
C THR A 675 15.71 -2.80 -11.74
N ALA A 676 15.13 -1.88 -12.50
CA ALA A 676 15.72 -1.44 -13.77
C ALA A 676 17.09 -0.79 -13.59
N THR A 677 17.34 -0.16 -12.45
CA THR A 677 18.64 0.44 -12.14
C THR A 677 19.68 -0.61 -11.73
N LEU A 678 19.27 -1.66 -11.00
CA LEU A 678 20.12 -2.83 -10.79
C LEU A 678 20.50 -3.49 -12.12
N GLU A 679 19.55 -3.63 -13.06
CA GLU A 679 19.83 -4.15 -14.40
C GLU A 679 20.76 -3.22 -15.21
N ASP A 680 20.59 -1.89 -15.09
CA ASP A 680 21.47 -0.90 -15.72
C ASP A 680 22.94 -1.15 -15.37
N PHE A 681 23.22 -1.54 -14.13
CA PHE A 681 24.57 -1.81 -13.63
C PHE A 681 24.87 -3.30 -13.48
N GLN A 682 24.03 -4.20 -13.99
CA GLN A 682 24.22 -5.66 -13.89
C GLN A 682 24.45 -6.14 -12.45
N LEU A 683 23.83 -5.47 -11.47
CA LEU A 683 23.95 -5.78 -10.06
C LEU A 683 22.91 -6.83 -9.64
N LYS A 684 23.32 -7.69 -8.71
CA LYS A 684 22.41 -8.63 -8.03
C LYS A 684 21.60 -7.87 -6.99
N ASP A 685 20.45 -8.44 -6.60
CA ASP A 685 19.66 -7.98 -5.46
C ASP A 685 20.33 -8.35 -4.13
N ASP A 686 21.48 -7.72 -3.86
CA ASP A 686 22.33 -7.98 -2.70
C ASP A 686 22.78 -6.64 -2.11
N HIS A 687 22.34 -6.35 -0.89
CA HIS A 687 22.61 -5.09 -0.21
C HIS A 687 24.11 -4.84 0.01
N THR A 688 24.95 -5.88 0.07
CA THR A 688 26.40 -5.72 0.23
C THR A 688 27.06 -5.08 -1.00
N LEU A 689 26.37 -5.05 -2.14
CA LEU A 689 26.83 -4.40 -3.36
C LEU A 689 26.63 -2.87 -3.33
N LEU A 690 25.62 -2.39 -2.60
CA LEU A 690 25.27 -0.96 -2.51
C LEU A 690 25.64 -0.33 -1.17
N TYR A 691 25.74 -1.11 -0.10
CA TYR A 691 26.01 -0.61 1.24
C TYR A 691 27.31 -1.16 1.81
N THR A 692 28.07 -0.28 2.47
CA THR A 692 29.25 -0.70 3.24
C THR A 692 28.84 -1.46 4.49
N SER A 693 29.75 -2.26 5.05
CA SER A 693 29.49 -2.99 6.30
C SER A 693 29.10 -2.06 7.46
N GLU A 694 29.64 -0.84 7.50
CA GLU A 694 29.26 0.20 8.46
C GLU A 694 27.79 0.63 8.27
N ALA A 695 27.38 0.89 7.03
CA ALA A 695 26.00 1.25 6.71
C ALA A 695 25.01 0.11 7.02
N LEU A 696 25.36 -1.14 6.72
CA LEU A 696 24.55 -2.31 7.06
C LEU A 696 24.42 -2.50 8.58
N THR A 697 25.49 -2.24 9.34
CA THR A 697 25.46 -2.27 10.80
C THR A 697 24.53 -1.19 11.36
N ALA A 698 24.60 0.02 10.81
CA ALA A 698 23.71 1.12 11.18
C ALA A 698 22.24 0.79 10.89
N ALA A 699 21.96 0.15 9.75
CA ALA A 699 20.63 -0.36 9.40
C ALA A 699 20.09 -1.34 10.45
N ALA A 700 20.90 -2.34 10.84
CA ALA A 700 20.52 -3.32 11.84
C ALA A 700 20.22 -2.66 13.20
N GLN A 701 21.05 -1.70 13.61
CA GLN A 701 20.82 -0.94 14.85
C GLN A 701 19.55 -0.08 14.79
N GLN A 702 19.21 0.49 13.63
CA GLN A 702 17.97 1.23 13.46
C GLN A 702 16.75 0.33 13.66
N VAL A 703 16.76 -0.85 13.01
CA VAL A 703 15.72 -1.87 13.16
C VAL A 703 15.55 -2.26 14.63
N ASP A 704 16.65 -2.53 15.33
CA ASP A 704 16.61 -2.87 16.76
C ASP A 704 15.95 -1.76 17.60
N ARG A 705 16.31 -0.49 17.39
CA ARG A 705 15.73 0.63 18.16
C ARG A 705 14.23 0.80 17.91
N GLU A 706 13.81 0.67 16.67
CA GLU A 706 12.41 0.79 16.29
C GLU A 706 11.58 -0.39 16.80
N TYR A 707 12.15 -1.60 16.76
CA TYR A 707 11.57 -2.78 17.39
C TYR A 707 11.33 -2.57 18.89
N GLN A 708 12.31 -2.04 19.62
CA GLN A 708 12.15 -1.73 21.05
C GLN A 708 11.06 -0.68 21.30
N LYS A 709 10.96 0.32 20.43
CA LYS A 709 9.90 1.35 20.53
C LYS A 709 8.51 0.76 20.30
N LEU A 710 8.35 -0.07 19.27
CA LEU A 710 7.09 -0.70 18.91
C LEU A 710 6.61 -1.65 20.01
N LEU A 711 7.52 -2.43 20.61
CA LEU A 711 7.20 -3.22 21.81
C LEU A 711 6.68 -2.32 22.95
N GLY A 712 7.33 -1.19 23.22
CA GLY A 712 6.87 -0.26 24.25
C GLY A 712 5.46 0.31 24.02
N GLU A 713 5.07 0.51 22.76
CA GLU A 713 3.75 1.03 22.37
C GLU A 713 2.65 -0.04 22.38
N MET A 714 2.99 -1.31 22.14
CA MET A 714 2.02 -2.42 22.14
C MET A 714 1.61 -2.89 23.55
N TRP A 715 2.40 -2.59 24.58
CA TRP A 715 2.14 -2.97 25.98
C TRP A 715 1.57 -1.83 26.85
N GLN A 716 1.14 -0.72 26.23
CA GLN A 716 0.29 0.33 26.84
C GLN A 716 -1.15 0.20 26.36
#